data_AF-A0A9Q9RA64-F1
#
_entry.id   AF-A0A9Q9RA64-F1
#
_cell.length_a   1.000
_cell.length_b   1.000
_cell.length_c   1.000
_cell.angle_alpha   90.00
_cell.angle_beta   90.00
_cell.angle_gamma   90.00
#
_symmetry.space_group_name_H-M   'P 1'
#
loop_
_entity.id
_entity.type
_entity.pdbx_description
1 polymer ?
#
loop_
_entity_poly.entity_id
_entity_poly.type
_entity_poly.pdbx_seq_one_letter_code
_entity_poly.pdbx_strand_id
1 'polypeptide(L)'
;MCSATFPPPEGMCSFWRTKPGSIDDHQSTAELPPFVDVAIIGAGYSAAAILTHILATTSPEDRPSILVLEARQLCSGATGRNGGHLKPDSYNAISAYASEYGMEAAAEVASFEVANVKAVTEYIQQNKVDCDFVLTRAVDVQLSTVHQCRIKEGYDKLIAAGLEPTKNTFSVEGKDAEMMSGVKGAKGCFTYTAGHLWPYKLIHHMFSEAISQGINLQTNTPVLSVSETQDANGQWTLSTSRGEVRARKVVFATNAYTGSLLPEYKSKIIPYRAVCSRIKTPGPHPFLNNTYALRFSDWNFDYLIPRLDGSIIVGGARDAYIRSVDSWYGNVDDTQVIDEARSYFDGYMQRHFHGWEDSGAYVDDIWTGIMGYSSDRLPRVGPIPGRPGMFIMGGFTGHGMPQIYLCGQAMAKFLLNDASFKETSLPRLFEETQARLEDPRDRVLELPRRPVSRADFPLAIICALSFEADAIEAPFDPFDEHWDCNVYSKVPGDPNPYSTGRIGRHNVVLAYMPEAGKANGAAVATNCRLSFPHVKLAIVVRICGAVPFSPGPRDAHHEIILGDVIVSQSVVQYDLGQQYSDSFEYKDANAEALGRPNIEIRSLLSKLKSLRARRAFESDVTSFLALLQEDLELAAHYPEPGTDRLYEATYRHIDKDMPCDKCGCNGKLVLWERLRQGVPEPKVHFGRIASGDTVMKSGQNRDDIARKLGVIAFEMESAGVWDSLPCLVVKGACDYADSHKAQATQNYAAATAAACNKAILHHWMVPTCHDPAGEENLPHFLVPFPPNEDFVGRQDILDDLRRQLSPEKSYALAALFGLGGVGKTQIALAYVHQLHAQSPDDSVFWIYASNEERMRQSCVAIMEQLKVPHSEGESDVLELMKQWLEAEHHKPWLMVIDNVDDLDLFYGTGGLSRYLPACAQGKLLITTRNRQVAVRATKGRGFIKYCI
;
A
#
# COMPACT_ATOMS: atom_id res chain seq x y z
N MET A 1 8.67 25.40 -0.90
CA MET A 1 7.44 26.06 -1.41
C MET A 1 6.94 25.24 -2.60
N CYS A 2 5.94 24.39 -2.44
CA CYS A 2 5.36 23.65 -3.58
C CYS A 2 4.41 24.59 -4.34
N SER A 3 4.67 24.80 -5.63
CA SER A 3 3.87 25.60 -6.56
C SER A 3 2.39 25.18 -6.56
N ALA A 4 1.49 26.13 -6.75
CA ALA A 4 0.05 25.86 -6.92
C ALA A 4 -0.17 24.87 -8.08
N THR A 5 -0.99 23.83 -7.86
CA THR A 5 -1.26 22.74 -8.81
C THR A 5 -2.51 23.03 -9.64
N PHE A 6 -2.49 24.10 -10.41
CA PHE A 6 -3.56 24.40 -11.39
C PHE A 6 -3.56 23.38 -12.54
N PRO A 7 -4.69 23.18 -13.25
CA PRO A 7 -4.66 22.38 -14.47
C PRO A 7 -3.66 22.97 -15.48
N PRO A 8 -2.83 22.15 -16.14
CA PRO A 8 -2.00 22.62 -17.25
C PRO A 8 -2.87 23.32 -18.32
N PRO A 9 -2.40 24.43 -18.94
CA PRO A 9 -3.18 25.20 -19.90
C PRO A 9 -3.73 24.35 -21.05
N GLU A 10 -2.88 23.47 -21.59
CA GLU A 10 -3.24 22.53 -22.65
C GLU A 10 -3.14 21.11 -22.10
N GLY A 11 -4.25 20.39 -22.08
CA GLY A 11 -4.26 18.97 -21.72
C GLY A 11 -4.58 18.10 -22.94
N MET A 12 -4.25 16.82 -22.89
CA MET A 12 -4.57 15.87 -23.96
C MET A 12 -6.05 15.88 -24.31
N CYS A 13 -6.36 15.65 -25.59
CA CYS A 13 -7.73 15.38 -26.02
C CYS A 13 -8.11 13.94 -25.61
N SER A 14 -9.25 13.78 -24.94
CA SER A 14 -9.84 12.46 -24.71
C SER A 14 -10.74 12.08 -25.87
N PHE A 15 -11.00 10.77 -26.03
CA PHE A 15 -11.97 10.27 -27.01
C PHE A 15 -13.32 11.04 -26.96
N TRP A 16 -13.79 11.34 -25.74
CA TRP A 16 -15.07 12.04 -25.52
C TRP A 16 -15.13 13.45 -26.08
N ARG A 17 -13.97 14.07 -26.34
CA ARG A 17 -13.82 15.47 -26.78
C ARG A 17 -13.25 15.57 -28.20
N THR A 18 -13.19 14.46 -28.94
CA THR A 18 -12.72 14.42 -30.33
C THR A 18 -13.58 15.25 -31.30
N LYS A 19 -14.80 15.60 -30.91
CA LYS A 19 -15.70 16.52 -31.64
C LYS A 19 -16.13 17.65 -30.71
N PRO A 20 -15.33 18.73 -30.61
CA PRO A 20 -15.67 19.92 -29.83
C PRO A 20 -17.04 20.48 -30.17
N GLY A 21 -17.80 20.85 -29.14
CA GLY A 21 -19.12 21.44 -29.24
C GLY A 21 -19.07 22.96 -29.37
N SER A 22 -20.16 23.57 -29.85
CA SER A 22 -20.21 25.02 -30.12
C SER A 22 -20.08 25.90 -28.88
N ILE A 23 -20.17 25.33 -27.68
CA ILE A 23 -20.08 26.05 -26.40
C ILE A 23 -18.80 25.72 -25.60
N ASP A 24 -17.83 25.01 -26.19
CA ASP A 24 -16.57 24.65 -25.51
C ASP A 24 -15.80 25.87 -25.03
N ASP A 25 -15.72 26.90 -25.86
CA ASP A 25 -15.04 28.17 -25.61
C ASP A 25 -16.05 29.31 -25.34
N HIS A 26 -17.25 28.98 -24.85
CA HIS A 26 -18.30 29.97 -24.62
C HIS A 26 -17.94 30.96 -23.51
N GLN A 27 -18.15 32.24 -23.78
CA GLN A 27 -18.10 33.34 -22.83
C GLN A 27 -19.39 34.15 -22.99
N SER A 28 -20.30 34.09 -22.01
CA SER A 28 -21.62 34.71 -22.12
C SER A 28 -21.56 36.25 -22.18
N THR A 29 -20.51 36.83 -21.60
CA THR A 29 -20.23 38.28 -21.60
C THR A 29 -18.74 38.55 -21.85
N ALA A 30 -18.44 39.67 -22.54
CA ALA A 30 -17.07 40.08 -22.84
C ALA A 30 -16.29 40.51 -21.59
N GLU A 31 -16.96 41.20 -20.67
CA GLU A 31 -16.43 41.57 -19.36
C GLU A 31 -17.12 40.73 -18.27
N LEU A 32 -16.38 40.48 -17.18
CA LEU A 32 -16.94 39.79 -16.03
C LEU A 32 -17.86 40.75 -15.24
N PRO A 33 -19.00 40.25 -14.71
CA PRO A 33 -19.84 41.07 -13.86
C PRO A 33 -19.08 41.46 -12.57
N PRO A 34 -19.20 42.71 -12.08
CA PRO A 34 -18.47 43.15 -10.89
C PRO A 34 -18.95 42.47 -9.59
N PHE A 35 -20.17 41.94 -9.61
CA PHE A 35 -20.80 41.24 -8.50
C PHE A 35 -21.81 40.20 -9.01
N VAL A 36 -21.90 39.06 -8.32
CA VAL A 36 -22.95 38.04 -8.47
C VAL A 36 -23.40 37.48 -7.12
N ASP A 37 -24.61 36.93 -7.06
CA ASP A 37 -25.10 36.26 -5.86
C ASP A 37 -24.39 34.92 -5.64
N VAL A 38 -24.14 34.15 -6.72
CA VAL A 38 -23.49 32.84 -6.68
C VAL A 38 -22.40 32.75 -7.75
N ALA A 39 -21.18 32.41 -7.33
CA ALA A 39 -20.10 32.00 -8.24
C ALA A 39 -19.83 30.50 -8.09
N ILE A 40 -19.76 29.77 -9.21
CA ILE A 40 -19.39 28.35 -9.25
C ILE A 40 -18.06 28.22 -10.00
N ILE A 41 -17.06 27.61 -9.37
CA ILE A 41 -15.73 27.43 -9.96
C ILE A 41 -15.61 25.99 -10.48
N GLY A 42 -15.45 25.84 -11.80
CA GLY A 42 -15.39 24.58 -12.54
C GLY A 42 -16.69 24.29 -13.30
N ALA A 43 -16.60 24.03 -14.61
CA ALA A 43 -17.73 23.71 -15.48
C ALA A 43 -17.77 22.21 -15.84
N GLY A 44 -17.72 21.36 -14.81
CA GLY A 44 -17.89 19.91 -14.91
C GLY A 44 -19.29 19.44 -14.53
N TYR A 45 -19.42 18.13 -14.24
CA TYR A 45 -20.72 17.55 -13.89
C TYR A 45 -21.35 18.17 -12.63
N SER A 46 -20.54 18.50 -11.61
CA SER A 46 -21.05 19.13 -10.37
C SER A 46 -21.78 20.43 -10.66
N ALA A 47 -21.19 21.34 -11.44
CA ALA A 47 -21.81 22.60 -11.82
C ALA A 47 -23.06 22.39 -12.68
N ALA A 48 -22.99 21.50 -13.67
CA ALA A 48 -24.16 21.16 -14.50
C ALA A 48 -25.34 20.69 -13.63
N ALA A 49 -25.11 19.77 -12.70
CA ALA A 49 -26.15 19.26 -11.80
C ALA A 49 -26.74 20.36 -10.89
N ILE A 50 -25.90 21.21 -10.30
CA ILE A 50 -26.34 22.35 -9.48
C ILE A 50 -27.27 23.25 -10.30
N LEU A 51 -26.83 23.65 -11.50
CA LEU A 51 -27.59 24.53 -12.37
C LEU A 51 -28.92 23.91 -12.79
N THR A 52 -28.93 22.66 -13.25
CA THR A 52 -30.17 21.96 -13.63
C THR A 52 -31.20 21.97 -12.50
N HIS A 53 -30.77 21.74 -11.26
CA HIS A 53 -31.69 21.78 -10.12
C HIS A 53 -32.15 23.19 -9.76
N ILE A 54 -31.28 24.20 -9.79
CA ILE A 54 -31.69 25.60 -9.57
C ILE A 54 -32.70 26.04 -10.64
N LEU A 55 -32.43 25.74 -11.91
CA LEU A 55 -33.30 26.11 -13.03
C LEU A 55 -34.67 25.42 -12.93
N ALA A 56 -34.71 24.17 -12.47
CA ALA A 56 -35.95 23.44 -12.28
C ALA A 56 -36.82 23.96 -11.12
N THR A 57 -36.23 24.65 -10.14
CA THR A 57 -36.94 25.12 -8.93
C THR A 57 -37.12 26.63 -8.84
N THR A 58 -36.61 27.40 -9.82
CA THR A 58 -36.68 28.87 -9.80
C THR A 58 -37.29 29.42 -11.08
N SER A 59 -38.13 30.45 -10.92
CA SER A 59 -38.54 31.29 -12.05
C SER A 59 -37.37 32.21 -12.45
N PRO A 60 -37.33 32.74 -13.69
CA PRO A 60 -36.30 33.71 -14.07
C PRO A 60 -36.22 34.96 -13.18
N GLU A 61 -37.33 35.37 -12.56
CA GLU A 61 -37.38 36.56 -11.70
C GLU A 61 -36.89 36.29 -10.27
N ASP A 62 -37.09 35.07 -9.76
CA ASP A 62 -36.65 34.65 -8.43
C ASP A 62 -35.21 34.11 -8.42
N ARG A 63 -34.59 33.99 -9.59
CA ARG A 63 -33.29 33.34 -9.75
C ARG A 63 -32.15 34.26 -9.31
N PRO A 64 -31.22 33.79 -8.46
CA PRO A 64 -30.01 34.56 -8.16
C PRO A 64 -29.16 34.78 -9.40
N SER A 65 -28.35 35.83 -9.41
CA SER A 65 -27.33 35.99 -10.45
C SER A 65 -26.23 34.92 -10.27
N ILE A 66 -26.03 34.08 -11.29
CA ILE A 66 -25.08 32.95 -11.25
C ILE A 66 -24.01 33.11 -12.33
N LEU A 67 -22.75 33.01 -11.91
CA LEU A 67 -21.58 32.97 -12.78
C LEU A 67 -20.84 31.65 -12.61
N VAL A 68 -20.53 30.98 -13.72
CA VAL A 68 -19.66 29.79 -13.76
C VAL A 68 -18.34 30.15 -14.41
N LEU A 69 -17.24 29.88 -13.70
CA LEU A 69 -15.86 30.16 -14.16
C LEU A 69 -15.13 28.84 -14.41
N GLU A 70 -14.64 28.64 -15.63
CA GLU A 70 -13.89 27.44 -16.03
C GLU A 70 -12.51 27.83 -16.55
N ALA A 71 -11.48 27.16 -16.05
CA ALA A 71 -10.09 27.48 -16.35
C ALA A 71 -9.72 27.20 -17.81
N ARG A 72 -10.31 26.17 -18.41
CA ARG A 72 -10.09 25.76 -19.80
C ARG A 72 -11.42 25.78 -20.57
N GLN A 73 -11.62 24.80 -21.45
CA GLN A 73 -12.89 24.56 -22.14
C GLN A 73 -13.91 23.87 -21.24
N LEU A 74 -15.19 24.00 -21.61
CA LEU A 74 -16.31 23.30 -20.97
C LEU A 74 -16.03 21.79 -20.85
N CYS A 75 -16.33 21.22 -19.68
CA CYS A 75 -16.19 19.80 -19.40
C CYS A 75 -14.78 19.22 -19.69
N SER A 76 -13.73 20.04 -19.70
CA SER A 76 -12.36 19.61 -20.03
C SER A 76 -11.64 18.81 -18.93
N GLY A 77 -12.14 18.87 -17.69
CA GLY A 77 -11.58 18.16 -16.54
C GLY A 77 -11.99 16.68 -16.47
N ALA A 78 -12.07 16.15 -15.24
CA ALA A 78 -12.33 14.73 -14.96
C ALA A 78 -13.56 14.16 -15.71
N THR A 79 -14.67 14.93 -15.77
CA THR A 79 -15.91 14.48 -16.41
C THR A 79 -15.74 14.17 -17.90
N GLY A 80 -15.00 15.01 -18.64
CA GLY A 80 -14.75 14.78 -20.07
C GLY A 80 -13.66 13.74 -20.35
N ARG A 81 -13.07 13.12 -19.31
CA ARG A 81 -11.90 12.22 -19.43
C ARG A 81 -12.12 10.86 -18.75
N ASN A 82 -13.29 10.59 -18.18
CA ASN A 82 -13.57 9.36 -17.43
C ASN A 82 -13.92 8.15 -18.33
N GLY A 83 -14.30 7.01 -17.74
CA GLY A 83 -14.68 5.80 -18.49
C GLY A 83 -16.14 5.72 -18.99
N GLY A 84 -16.97 6.75 -18.79
CA GLY A 84 -18.37 6.78 -19.25
C GLY A 84 -19.37 5.95 -18.43
N HIS A 85 -18.98 5.49 -17.25
CA HIS A 85 -19.82 4.67 -16.36
C HIS A 85 -20.86 5.51 -15.59
N LEU A 86 -22.05 4.97 -15.40
CA LEU A 86 -23.05 5.41 -14.42
C LEU A 86 -23.43 4.20 -13.56
N LYS A 87 -22.57 3.85 -12.60
CA LYS A 87 -22.61 2.57 -11.91
C LYS A 87 -22.62 2.78 -10.40
N PRO A 88 -23.70 2.42 -9.68
CA PRO A 88 -23.76 2.56 -8.23
C PRO A 88 -22.92 1.46 -7.54
N ASP A 89 -22.60 1.64 -6.27
CA ASP A 89 -22.09 0.58 -5.40
C ASP A 89 -23.15 0.19 -4.37
N SER A 90 -23.58 -1.06 -4.43
CA SER A 90 -24.59 -1.65 -3.54
C SER A 90 -24.03 -2.77 -2.66
N TYR A 91 -22.75 -3.13 -2.79
CA TYR A 91 -22.19 -4.32 -2.14
C TYR A 91 -20.73 -4.17 -1.70
N ASN A 92 -19.87 -3.62 -2.56
CA ASN A 92 -18.41 -3.71 -2.40
C ASN A 92 -17.91 -2.73 -1.34
N ALA A 93 -17.90 -1.41 -1.63
CA ALA A 93 -17.53 -0.39 -0.65
C ALA A 93 -18.54 -0.33 0.51
N ILE A 94 -19.80 -0.69 0.24
CA ILE A 94 -20.88 -0.68 1.24
C ILE A 94 -20.60 -1.63 2.40
N SER A 95 -19.99 -2.80 2.15
CA SER A 95 -19.61 -3.72 3.23
C SER A 95 -18.51 -3.13 4.13
N ALA A 96 -17.54 -2.43 3.53
CA ALA A 96 -16.51 -1.71 4.27
C ALA A 96 -17.12 -0.57 5.10
N TYR A 97 -18.03 0.22 4.52
CA TYR A 97 -18.74 1.29 5.23
C TYR A 97 -19.60 0.75 6.38
N ALA A 98 -20.24 -0.40 6.21
CA ALA A 98 -21.03 -1.01 7.27
C ALA A 98 -20.16 -1.41 8.47
N SER A 99 -18.95 -1.91 8.19
CA SER A 99 -17.98 -2.30 9.21
C SER A 99 -17.37 -1.08 9.92
N GLU A 100 -17.12 0.01 9.19
CA GLU A 100 -16.43 1.19 9.70
C GLU A 100 -17.36 2.22 10.35
N TYR A 101 -18.47 2.55 9.69
CA TYR A 101 -19.38 3.63 10.07
C TYR A 101 -20.74 3.13 10.56
N GLY A 102 -20.95 1.82 10.53
CA GLY A 102 -22.20 1.18 10.91
C GLY A 102 -23.16 0.98 9.74
N MET A 103 -24.06 0.02 9.91
CA MET A 103 -24.96 -0.47 8.85
C MET A 103 -25.91 0.61 8.31
N GLU A 104 -26.39 1.51 9.17
CA GLU A 104 -27.30 2.60 8.79
C GLU A 104 -26.64 3.58 7.81
N ALA A 105 -25.41 4.03 8.13
CA ALA A 105 -24.65 4.94 7.27
C ALA A 105 -24.31 4.29 5.92
N ALA A 106 -23.98 3.00 5.92
CA ALA A 106 -23.74 2.25 4.69
C ALA A 106 -25.01 2.14 3.82
N ALA A 107 -26.16 1.91 4.44
CA ALA A 107 -27.44 1.84 3.74
C ALA A 107 -27.86 3.18 3.12
N GLU A 108 -27.58 4.31 3.80
CA GLU A 108 -27.80 5.66 3.24
C GLU A 108 -27.02 5.86 1.94
N VAL A 109 -25.72 5.54 1.93
CA VAL A 109 -24.86 5.70 0.74
C VAL A 109 -25.35 4.80 -0.40
N ALA A 110 -25.58 3.52 -0.13
CA ALA A 110 -26.04 2.57 -1.15
C ALA A 110 -27.38 2.99 -1.77
N SER A 111 -28.33 3.43 -0.94
CA SER A 111 -29.66 3.85 -1.40
C SER A 111 -29.58 5.14 -2.21
N PHE A 112 -28.71 6.07 -1.79
CA PHE A 112 -28.49 7.32 -2.48
C PHE A 112 -27.91 7.11 -3.89
N GLU A 113 -26.91 6.24 -4.04
CA GLU A 113 -26.32 5.96 -5.35
C GLU A 113 -27.31 5.29 -6.31
N VAL A 114 -28.11 4.32 -5.83
CA VAL A 114 -29.16 3.69 -6.64
C VAL A 114 -30.22 4.73 -7.06
N ALA A 115 -30.64 5.61 -6.14
CA ALA A 115 -31.58 6.68 -6.46
C ALA A 115 -31.01 7.67 -7.48
N ASN A 116 -29.69 7.92 -7.45
CA ASN A 116 -29.02 8.82 -8.37
C ASN A 116 -29.05 8.30 -9.81
N VAL A 117 -28.76 7.02 -10.01
CA VAL A 117 -28.84 6.37 -11.33
C VAL A 117 -30.24 6.51 -11.92
N LYS A 118 -31.27 6.32 -11.09
CA LYS A 118 -32.66 6.55 -11.49
C LYS A 118 -32.92 8.01 -11.87
N ALA A 119 -32.49 8.96 -11.05
CA ALA A 119 -32.70 10.39 -11.31
C ALA A 119 -32.01 10.88 -12.60
N VAL A 120 -30.80 10.40 -12.88
CA VAL A 120 -30.09 10.70 -14.14
C VAL A 120 -30.80 10.08 -15.34
N THR A 121 -31.28 8.84 -15.19
CA THR A 121 -32.06 8.15 -16.24
C THR A 121 -33.32 8.93 -16.58
N GLU A 122 -34.07 9.38 -15.56
CA GLU A 122 -35.28 10.17 -15.72
C GLU A 122 -34.99 11.52 -16.40
N TYR A 123 -33.93 12.22 -15.99
CA TYR A 123 -33.52 13.47 -16.63
C TYR A 123 -33.20 13.29 -18.11
N ILE A 124 -32.40 12.27 -18.46
CA ILE A 124 -32.01 11.98 -19.84
C ILE A 124 -33.24 11.67 -20.70
N GLN A 125 -34.17 10.86 -20.20
CA GLN A 125 -35.37 10.47 -20.93
C GLN A 125 -36.36 11.64 -21.10
N GLN A 126 -36.60 12.41 -20.04
CA GLN A 126 -37.54 13.54 -20.07
C GLN A 126 -37.06 14.64 -21.02
N ASN A 127 -35.76 14.95 -20.99
CA ASN A 127 -35.16 16.00 -21.83
C ASN A 127 -34.67 15.48 -23.19
N LYS A 128 -34.83 14.18 -23.46
CA LYS A 128 -34.40 13.51 -24.70
C LYS A 128 -32.93 13.79 -25.04
N VAL A 129 -32.07 13.66 -24.04
CA VAL A 129 -30.65 13.98 -24.16
C VAL A 129 -29.95 12.94 -25.04
N ASP A 130 -29.46 13.35 -26.21
CA ASP A 130 -28.60 12.52 -27.06
C ASP A 130 -27.19 12.43 -26.47
N CYS A 131 -26.98 11.47 -25.57
CA CYS A 131 -25.70 11.23 -24.90
C CYS A 131 -25.28 9.75 -24.92
N ASP A 132 -25.71 8.99 -25.93
CA ASP A 132 -25.43 7.55 -26.06
C ASP A 132 -25.76 6.76 -24.77
N PHE A 133 -26.80 7.18 -24.04
CA PHE A 133 -27.15 6.55 -22.76
C PHE A 133 -27.75 5.17 -22.98
N VAL A 134 -27.21 4.19 -22.25
CA VAL A 134 -27.72 2.83 -22.19
C VAL A 134 -27.93 2.45 -20.73
N LEU A 135 -29.18 2.17 -20.36
CA LEU A 135 -29.51 1.53 -19.10
C LEU A 135 -29.30 0.02 -19.25
N THR A 136 -28.43 -0.54 -18.43
CA THR A 136 -27.99 -1.94 -18.52
C THR A 136 -27.70 -2.52 -17.13
N ARG A 137 -26.89 -3.57 -17.05
CA ARG A 137 -26.36 -4.12 -15.81
C ARG A 137 -24.85 -3.91 -15.73
N ALA A 138 -24.36 -3.78 -14.51
CA ALA A 138 -22.97 -4.01 -14.19
C ALA A 138 -22.70 -5.52 -14.08
N VAL A 139 -21.48 -5.94 -14.45
CA VAL A 139 -20.94 -7.27 -14.22
C VAL A 139 -19.53 -7.10 -13.63
N ASP A 140 -19.45 -7.25 -12.31
CA ASP A 140 -18.24 -7.05 -11.53
C ASP A 140 -17.59 -8.38 -11.26
N VAL A 141 -16.62 -8.73 -12.09
CA VAL A 141 -15.94 -10.01 -12.10
C VAL A 141 -14.81 -10.00 -11.08
N GLN A 142 -14.78 -11.02 -10.22
CA GLN A 142 -13.69 -11.30 -9.30
C GLN A 142 -12.76 -12.34 -9.92
N LEU A 143 -11.48 -12.02 -10.04
CA LEU A 143 -10.45 -12.91 -10.59
C LEU A 143 -9.62 -13.59 -9.49
N SER A 144 -9.78 -13.17 -8.23
CA SER A 144 -9.17 -13.77 -7.04
C SER A 144 -10.22 -14.50 -6.20
N THR A 145 -9.96 -15.77 -5.86
CA THR A 145 -10.83 -16.57 -4.98
C THR A 145 -10.91 -15.95 -3.59
N VAL A 146 -9.77 -15.51 -3.04
CA VAL A 146 -9.71 -14.86 -1.73
C VAL A 146 -10.55 -13.58 -1.71
N HIS A 147 -10.41 -12.76 -2.76
CA HIS A 147 -11.18 -11.53 -2.88
C HIS A 147 -12.68 -11.82 -3.02
N GLN A 148 -13.04 -12.81 -3.87
CA GLN A 148 -14.43 -13.26 -4.05
C GLN A 148 -15.06 -13.70 -2.73
N CYS A 149 -14.42 -14.60 -1.97
CA CYS A 149 -14.93 -15.10 -0.69
C CYS A 149 -15.19 -13.95 0.29
N ARG A 150 -14.25 -13.02 0.43
CA ARG A 150 -14.38 -11.89 1.36
C ARG A 150 -15.50 -10.94 0.95
N ILE A 151 -15.57 -10.56 -0.33
CA ILE A 151 -16.63 -9.65 -0.82
C ILE A 151 -18.00 -10.32 -0.72
N LYS A 152 -18.08 -11.62 -0.98
CA LYS A 152 -19.31 -12.42 -0.82
C LYS A 152 -19.76 -12.46 0.64
N GLU A 153 -18.86 -12.73 1.58
CA GLU A 153 -19.18 -12.69 3.01
C GLU A 153 -19.69 -11.31 3.44
N GLY A 154 -19.03 -10.25 2.95
CA GLY A 154 -19.44 -8.87 3.17
C GLY A 154 -20.86 -8.61 2.64
N TYR A 155 -21.15 -9.04 1.42
CA TYR A 155 -22.45 -8.91 0.77
C TYR A 155 -23.55 -9.72 1.49
N ASP A 156 -23.26 -10.95 1.92
CA ASP A 156 -24.21 -11.79 2.66
C ASP A 156 -24.62 -11.14 3.99
N LYS A 157 -23.71 -10.43 4.66
CA LYS A 157 -24.03 -9.63 5.84
C LYS A 157 -24.99 -8.48 5.52
N LEU A 158 -24.83 -7.83 4.37
CA LEU A 158 -25.74 -6.75 3.93
C LEU A 158 -27.15 -7.31 3.63
N ILE A 159 -27.23 -8.47 2.97
CA ILE A 159 -28.51 -9.18 2.74
C ILE A 159 -29.16 -9.55 4.07
N ALA A 160 -28.41 -10.16 4.99
CA ALA A 160 -28.93 -10.58 6.29
C ALA A 160 -29.45 -9.41 7.12
N ALA A 161 -28.86 -8.23 6.96
CA ALA A 161 -29.31 -6.97 7.55
C ALA A 161 -30.51 -6.34 6.82
N GLY A 162 -30.96 -6.91 5.70
CA GLY A 162 -32.14 -6.47 4.96
C GLY A 162 -31.94 -5.18 4.16
N LEU A 163 -30.71 -4.86 3.74
CA LEU A 163 -30.43 -3.63 2.99
C LEU A 163 -31.13 -3.64 1.64
N GLU A 164 -32.04 -2.68 1.45
CA GLU A 164 -32.86 -2.58 0.25
C GLU A 164 -32.05 -2.60 -1.07
N PRO A 165 -30.94 -1.83 -1.20
CA PRO A 165 -30.15 -1.80 -2.44
C PRO A 165 -29.57 -3.16 -2.86
N THR A 166 -29.43 -4.11 -1.94
CA THR A 166 -28.91 -5.46 -2.24
C THR A 166 -29.92 -6.32 -3.00
N LYS A 167 -31.23 -6.01 -2.95
CA LYS A 167 -32.30 -6.80 -3.59
C LYS A 167 -32.19 -6.90 -5.11
N ASN A 168 -31.60 -5.88 -5.74
CA ASN A 168 -31.37 -5.84 -7.19
C ASN A 168 -29.94 -6.19 -7.59
N THR A 169 -29.15 -6.65 -6.61
CA THR A 169 -27.79 -7.16 -6.78
C THR A 169 -27.85 -8.68 -6.71
N PHE A 170 -27.13 -9.37 -7.58
CA PHE A 170 -27.05 -10.83 -7.58
C PHE A 170 -25.58 -11.25 -7.66
N SER A 171 -25.22 -12.26 -6.87
CA SER A 171 -23.90 -12.91 -6.92
C SER A 171 -23.97 -14.22 -7.69
N VAL A 172 -22.98 -14.48 -8.53
CA VAL A 172 -22.80 -15.73 -9.27
C VAL A 172 -21.38 -16.22 -9.02
N GLU A 173 -21.18 -17.53 -8.90
CA GLU A 173 -19.91 -18.11 -8.46
C GLU A 173 -19.41 -19.20 -9.42
N GLY A 174 -18.11 -19.46 -9.40
CA GLY A 174 -17.49 -20.55 -10.17
C GLY A 174 -17.70 -20.45 -11.68
N LYS A 175 -17.94 -21.60 -12.33
CA LYS A 175 -18.06 -21.70 -13.80
C LYS A 175 -19.22 -20.90 -14.37
N ASP A 176 -20.29 -20.70 -13.60
CA ASP A 176 -21.44 -19.91 -14.04
C ASP A 176 -21.09 -18.42 -14.13
N ALA A 177 -20.17 -17.94 -13.29
CA ALA A 177 -19.70 -16.55 -13.34
C ALA A 177 -18.85 -16.30 -14.60
N GLU A 178 -17.99 -17.25 -14.97
CA GLU A 178 -17.21 -17.19 -16.21
C GLU A 178 -18.12 -17.26 -17.44
N MET A 179 -19.11 -18.17 -17.45
CA MET A 179 -20.10 -18.27 -18.53
C MET A 179 -20.94 -16.99 -18.67
N MET A 180 -21.44 -16.44 -17.56
CA MET A 180 -22.25 -15.22 -17.58
C MET A 180 -21.44 -13.99 -18.01
N SER A 181 -20.24 -13.83 -17.48
CA SER A 181 -19.42 -12.64 -17.74
C SER A 181 -18.71 -12.69 -19.09
N GLY A 182 -18.43 -13.89 -19.60
CA GLY A 182 -17.53 -14.11 -20.74
C GLY A 182 -16.06 -13.84 -20.39
N VAL A 183 -15.73 -13.56 -19.13
CA VAL A 183 -14.38 -13.25 -18.68
C VAL A 183 -13.66 -14.52 -18.24
N LYS A 184 -12.47 -14.72 -18.81
CA LYS A 184 -11.61 -15.87 -18.56
C LYS A 184 -11.18 -15.93 -17.09
N GLY A 185 -11.33 -17.10 -16.47
CA GLY A 185 -10.84 -17.36 -15.12
C GLY A 185 -11.63 -16.67 -14.00
N ALA A 186 -12.85 -16.20 -14.28
CA ALA A 186 -13.73 -15.63 -13.27
C ALA A 186 -13.97 -16.61 -12.10
N LYS A 187 -13.80 -16.13 -10.87
CA LYS A 187 -14.05 -16.87 -9.63
C LYS A 187 -15.46 -16.61 -9.10
N GLY A 188 -15.96 -15.42 -9.35
CA GLY A 188 -17.35 -15.02 -9.13
C GLY A 188 -17.64 -13.69 -9.81
N CYS A 189 -18.90 -13.30 -9.87
CA CYS A 189 -19.28 -11.97 -10.31
C CYS A 189 -20.52 -11.45 -9.59
N PHE A 190 -20.60 -10.13 -9.49
CA PHE A 190 -21.78 -9.43 -8.97
C PHE A 190 -22.44 -8.67 -10.10
N THR A 191 -23.76 -8.74 -10.20
CA THR A 191 -24.52 -8.03 -11.22
C THR A 191 -25.68 -7.24 -10.65
N TYR A 192 -25.85 -6.01 -11.10
CA TYR A 192 -26.86 -5.06 -10.61
C TYR A 192 -27.16 -3.99 -11.66
N THR A 193 -28.24 -3.22 -11.49
CA THR A 193 -28.63 -2.17 -12.45
C THR A 193 -27.60 -1.05 -12.51
N ALA A 194 -27.18 -0.69 -13.71
CA ALA A 194 -26.22 0.38 -13.97
C ALA A 194 -26.53 1.03 -15.33
N GLY A 195 -25.73 2.00 -15.72
CA GLY A 195 -25.77 2.55 -17.07
C GLY A 195 -24.38 2.96 -17.54
N HIS A 196 -24.31 3.33 -18.80
CA HIS A 196 -23.15 4.02 -19.36
C HIS A 196 -23.62 5.04 -20.40
N LEU A 197 -22.80 6.07 -20.61
CA LEU A 197 -23.14 7.20 -21.47
C LEU A 197 -21.88 7.93 -21.97
N TRP A 198 -22.08 8.86 -22.90
CA TRP A 198 -21.11 9.85 -23.32
C TRP A 198 -21.16 11.06 -22.37
N PRO A 199 -20.24 11.20 -21.39
CA PRO A 199 -20.34 12.20 -20.34
C PRO A 199 -20.30 13.62 -20.88
N TYR A 200 -19.39 13.89 -21.83
CA TYR A 200 -19.25 15.19 -22.47
C TYR A 200 -20.55 15.67 -23.16
N LYS A 201 -21.26 14.80 -23.89
CA LYS A 201 -22.55 15.14 -24.53
C LYS A 201 -23.63 15.49 -23.49
N LEU A 202 -23.71 14.75 -22.38
CA LEU A 202 -24.64 15.04 -21.29
C LEU A 202 -24.37 16.44 -20.70
N ILE A 203 -23.11 16.74 -20.37
CA ILE A 203 -22.75 18.06 -19.81
C ILE A 203 -22.99 19.19 -20.80
N HIS A 204 -22.68 18.97 -22.08
CA HIS A 204 -22.98 19.94 -23.14
C HIS A 204 -24.46 20.26 -23.23
N HIS A 205 -25.32 19.26 -23.16
CA HIS A 205 -26.77 19.48 -23.17
C HIS A 205 -27.21 20.32 -21.96
N MET A 206 -26.80 19.92 -20.75
CA MET A 206 -27.18 20.61 -19.51
C MET A 206 -26.72 22.08 -19.51
N PHE A 207 -25.49 22.36 -19.98
CA PHE A 207 -25.00 23.73 -20.08
C PHE A 207 -25.63 24.52 -21.23
N SER A 208 -25.94 23.89 -22.36
CA SER A 208 -26.67 24.55 -23.45
C SER A 208 -28.04 25.03 -22.97
N GLU A 209 -28.75 24.18 -22.22
CA GLU A 209 -30.02 24.54 -21.59
C GLU A 209 -29.83 25.69 -20.57
N ALA A 210 -28.82 25.59 -19.70
CA ALA A 210 -28.54 26.62 -18.70
C ALA A 210 -28.22 27.99 -19.33
N ILE A 211 -27.39 28.03 -20.36
CA ILE A 211 -27.05 29.26 -21.10
C ILE A 211 -28.30 29.83 -21.79
N SER A 212 -29.14 28.98 -22.39
CA SER A 212 -30.39 29.43 -23.03
C SER A 212 -31.36 30.07 -22.04
N GLN A 213 -31.24 29.72 -20.75
CA GLN A 213 -32.01 30.30 -19.66
C GLN A 213 -31.31 31.49 -18.97
N GLY A 214 -30.18 31.97 -19.49
CA GLY A 214 -29.50 33.18 -19.00
C GLY A 214 -28.40 32.96 -17.95
N ILE A 215 -27.94 31.72 -17.74
CA ILE A 215 -26.77 31.47 -16.89
C ILE A 215 -25.51 32.02 -17.58
N ASN A 216 -24.66 32.72 -16.82
CA ASN A 216 -23.41 33.26 -17.31
C ASN A 216 -22.28 32.22 -17.18
N LEU A 217 -21.81 31.67 -18.30
CA LEU A 217 -20.66 30.77 -18.37
C LEU A 217 -19.46 31.51 -18.95
N GLN A 218 -18.31 31.38 -18.28
CA GLN A 218 -17.04 31.98 -18.69
C GLN A 218 -15.95 30.90 -18.72
N THR A 219 -15.79 30.27 -19.89
CA THR A 219 -14.67 29.36 -20.16
C THR A 219 -13.38 30.14 -20.42
N ASN A 220 -12.24 29.45 -20.38
CA ASN A 220 -10.90 30.03 -20.52
C ASN A 220 -10.66 31.21 -19.55
N THR A 221 -11.25 31.13 -18.36
CA THR A 221 -11.24 32.17 -17.31
C THR A 221 -10.83 31.54 -15.97
N PRO A 222 -9.55 31.19 -15.79
CA PRO A 222 -9.06 30.59 -14.55
C PRO A 222 -9.24 31.54 -13.36
N VAL A 223 -9.85 31.03 -12.30
CA VAL A 223 -9.77 31.65 -10.97
C VAL A 223 -8.39 31.34 -10.40
N LEU A 224 -7.63 32.37 -10.07
CA LEU A 224 -6.25 32.29 -9.59
C LEU A 224 -6.17 32.33 -8.06
N SER A 225 -7.13 33.00 -7.41
CA SER A 225 -7.24 33.07 -5.95
C SER A 225 -8.65 33.46 -5.53
N VAL A 226 -9.00 33.13 -4.29
CA VAL A 226 -10.19 33.62 -3.59
C VAL A 226 -9.72 34.33 -2.32
N SER A 227 -10.33 35.47 -1.97
CA SER A 227 -9.94 36.25 -0.80
C SER A 227 -9.98 35.42 0.50
N GLU A 228 -9.04 35.68 1.42
CA GLU A 228 -8.99 34.94 2.70
C GLU A 228 -10.17 35.26 3.62
N THR A 229 -10.68 36.50 3.54
CA THR A 229 -11.82 36.98 4.31
C THR A 229 -12.89 37.58 3.39
N GLN A 230 -14.12 37.68 3.91
CA GLN A 230 -15.16 38.48 3.29
C GLN A 230 -14.83 39.98 3.38
N ASP A 231 -15.30 40.75 2.40
CA ASP A 231 -15.27 42.21 2.47
C ASP A 231 -16.32 42.76 3.46
N ALA A 232 -16.38 44.09 3.60
CA ALA A 232 -17.34 44.76 4.49
C ALA A 232 -18.82 44.49 4.16
N ASN A 233 -19.12 43.98 2.95
CA ASN A 233 -20.46 43.63 2.51
C ASN A 233 -20.75 42.13 2.62
N GLY A 234 -19.85 41.34 3.23
CA GLY A 234 -19.99 39.89 3.33
C GLY A 234 -19.72 39.16 2.01
N GLN A 235 -18.91 39.73 1.11
CA GLN A 235 -18.64 39.18 -0.23
C GLN A 235 -17.22 38.63 -0.33
N TRP A 236 -17.08 37.55 -1.08
CA TRP A 236 -15.80 36.93 -1.43
C TRP A 236 -15.30 37.47 -2.75
N THR A 237 -14.01 37.81 -2.85
CA THR A 237 -13.41 38.28 -4.10
C THR A 237 -12.71 37.13 -4.81
N LEU A 238 -13.08 36.88 -6.06
CA LEU A 238 -12.46 35.90 -6.95
C LEU A 238 -11.58 36.66 -7.95
N SER A 239 -10.27 36.42 -7.91
CA SER A 239 -9.33 37.02 -8.85
C SER A 239 -9.13 36.08 -10.04
N THR A 240 -9.26 36.60 -11.26
CA THR A 240 -9.13 35.82 -12.50
C THR A 240 -8.15 36.48 -13.45
N SER A 241 -7.79 35.79 -14.54
CA SER A 241 -7.01 36.39 -15.63
C SER A 241 -7.74 37.51 -16.39
N ARG A 242 -9.06 37.64 -16.21
CA ARG A 242 -9.93 38.62 -16.89
C ARG A 242 -10.51 39.67 -15.95
N GLY A 243 -9.94 39.82 -14.75
CA GLY A 243 -10.39 40.77 -13.73
C GLY A 243 -10.99 40.09 -12.51
N GLU A 244 -11.53 40.89 -11.61
CA GLU A 244 -12.08 40.43 -10.33
C GLU A 244 -13.61 40.39 -10.35
N VAL A 245 -14.17 39.41 -9.64
CA VAL A 245 -15.61 39.29 -9.41
C VAL A 245 -15.85 39.12 -7.92
N ARG A 246 -16.84 39.83 -7.39
CA ARG A 246 -17.31 39.61 -6.01
C ARG A 246 -18.52 38.70 -5.99
N ALA A 247 -18.59 37.79 -5.03
CA ALA A 247 -19.70 36.85 -4.90
C ALA A 247 -20.18 36.72 -3.45
N ARG A 248 -21.49 36.63 -3.23
CA ARG A 248 -22.04 36.34 -1.89
C ARG A 248 -21.83 34.88 -1.50
N LYS A 249 -22.10 33.95 -2.41
CA LYS A 249 -21.87 32.51 -2.24
C LYS A 249 -20.88 31.99 -3.29
N VAL A 250 -19.95 31.11 -2.89
CA VAL A 250 -18.93 30.53 -3.76
C VAL A 250 -18.96 29.00 -3.66
N VAL A 251 -19.05 28.31 -4.79
CA VAL A 251 -19.00 26.84 -4.85
C VAL A 251 -17.72 26.38 -5.53
N PHE A 252 -16.95 25.56 -4.83
CA PHE A 252 -15.76 24.89 -5.35
C PHE A 252 -16.18 23.55 -5.98
N ALA A 253 -16.34 23.56 -7.29
CA ALA A 253 -16.65 22.37 -8.11
C ALA A 253 -15.40 21.93 -8.93
N THR A 254 -14.21 22.16 -8.39
CA THR A 254 -12.91 21.99 -9.07
C THR A 254 -12.27 20.61 -8.84
N ASN A 255 -12.88 19.75 -8.03
CA ASN A 255 -12.44 18.38 -7.75
C ASN A 255 -10.94 18.30 -7.39
N ALA A 256 -10.10 17.68 -8.23
CA ALA A 256 -8.66 17.51 -7.98
C ALA A 256 -7.92 18.83 -7.72
N TYR A 257 -8.38 19.94 -8.31
CA TYR A 257 -7.70 21.23 -8.24
C TYR A 257 -8.15 22.09 -7.04
N THR A 258 -9.00 21.55 -6.16
CA THR A 258 -9.52 22.27 -4.99
C THR A 258 -8.39 22.82 -4.11
N GLY A 259 -7.35 22.02 -3.86
CA GLY A 259 -6.21 22.40 -3.02
C GLY A 259 -5.41 23.61 -3.51
N SER A 260 -5.55 23.98 -4.80
CA SER A 260 -4.90 25.16 -5.39
C SER A 260 -5.60 26.47 -5.02
N LEU A 261 -6.90 26.41 -4.72
CA LEU A 261 -7.70 27.58 -4.30
C LEU A 261 -7.99 27.59 -2.81
N LEU A 262 -8.03 26.40 -2.18
CA LEU A 262 -8.28 26.21 -0.76
C LEU A 262 -7.14 25.37 -0.16
N PRO A 263 -6.09 26.00 0.40
CA PRO A 263 -4.93 25.31 0.94
C PRO A 263 -5.27 24.23 1.98
N GLU A 264 -6.35 24.42 2.76
CA GLU A 264 -6.87 23.45 3.74
C GLU A 264 -7.28 22.11 3.13
N TYR A 265 -7.54 22.06 1.81
CA TYR A 265 -7.88 20.83 1.08
C TYR A 265 -6.68 20.14 0.42
N LYS A 266 -5.47 20.70 0.49
CA LYS A 266 -4.30 20.18 -0.24
C LYS A 266 -3.96 18.72 0.09
N SER A 267 -4.14 18.31 1.34
CA SER A 267 -3.97 16.92 1.80
C SER A 267 -5.29 16.18 1.99
N LYS A 268 -6.42 16.79 1.60
CA LYS A 268 -7.77 16.25 1.80
C LYS A 268 -8.44 15.82 0.49
N ILE A 269 -8.07 16.46 -0.61
CA ILE A 269 -8.42 16.07 -1.97
C ILE A 269 -7.12 16.04 -2.79
N ILE A 270 -6.62 14.83 -3.01
CA ILE A 270 -5.37 14.56 -3.69
C ILE A 270 -5.65 14.41 -5.20
N PRO A 271 -4.93 15.14 -6.07
CA PRO A 271 -4.91 14.83 -7.50
C PRO A 271 -4.40 13.41 -7.77
N TYR A 272 -5.20 12.62 -8.47
CA TYR A 272 -4.87 11.26 -8.88
C TYR A 272 -4.89 11.21 -10.41
N ARG A 273 -3.72 11.05 -11.03
CA ARG A 273 -3.60 10.85 -12.48
C ARG A 273 -3.93 9.40 -12.83
N ALA A 274 -4.82 9.21 -13.80
CA ALA A 274 -5.18 7.89 -14.32
C ALA A 274 -5.30 7.92 -15.84
N VAL A 275 -5.45 6.73 -16.42
CA VAL A 275 -5.58 6.55 -17.87
C VAL A 275 -6.88 5.85 -18.23
N CYS A 276 -7.36 6.15 -19.44
CA CYS A 276 -8.40 5.42 -20.13
C CYS A 276 -7.96 5.22 -21.59
N SER A 277 -8.51 4.20 -22.22
CA SER A 277 -8.24 3.81 -23.59
C SER A 277 -9.53 3.52 -24.34
N ARG A 278 -9.47 3.69 -25.66
CA ARG A 278 -10.46 3.17 -26.59
C ARG A 278 -9.85 2.03 -27.39
N ILE A 279 -10.55 0.90 -27.42
CA ILE A 279 -10.20 -0.28 -28.19
C ILE A 279 -11.20 -0.41 -29.35
N LYS A 280 -10.69 -0.57 -30.57
CA LYS A 280 -11.48 -0.89 -31.77
C LYS A 280 -11.21 -2.32 -32.20
N THR A 281 -12.11 -2.85 -33.03
CA THR A 281 -12.03 -4.22 -33.49
C THR A 281 -12.46 -4.33 -34.97
N PRO A 282 -11.63 -4.90 -35.85
CA PRO A 282 -11.95 -5.08 -37.26
C PRO A 282 -12.63 -6.42 -37.57
N GLY A 283 -12.47 -7.43 -36.73
CA GLY A 283 -12.98 -8.79 -36.93
C GLY A 283 -14.31 -9.06 -36.22
N PRO A 284 -14.93 -10.23 -36.47
CA PRO A 284 -16.09 -10.66 -35.69
C PRO A 284 -15.69 -10.85 -34.22
N HIS A 285 -16.55 -10.42 -33.31
CA HIS A 285 -16.35 -10.58 -31.88
C HIS A 285 -17.70 -10.75 -31.15
N PRO A 286 -17.70 -11.33 -29.95
CA PRO A 286 -18.89 -11.36 -29.10
C PRO A 286 -19.44 -9.96 -28.80
N PHE A 287 -20.75 -9.84 -28.74
CA PHE A 287 -21.42 -8.61 -28.33
C PHE A 287 -21.42 -8.49 -26.81
N LEU A 288 -20.87 -7.39 -26.29
CA LEU A 288 -20.94 -7.03 -24.87
C LEU A 288 -22.02 -5.97 -24.69
N ASN A 289 -23.00 -6.23 -23.83
CA ASN A 289 -24.13 -5.32 -23.56
C ASN A 289 -24.13 -4.73 -22.16
N ASN A 290 -23.26 -5.22 -21.28
CA ASN A 290 -23.14 -4.80 -19.89
C ASN A 290 -21.96 -3.86 -19.70
N THR A 291 -21.97 -3.11 -18.61
CA THR A 291 -20.76 -2.46 -18.10
C THR A 291 -20.00 -3.42 -17.18
N TYR A 292 -18.67 -3.42 -17.22
CA TYR A 292 -17.86 -4.39 -16.49
C TYR A 292 -16.84 -3.74 -15.56
N ALA A 293 -16.50 -4.44 -14.49
CA ALA A 293 -15.25 -4.27 -13.77
C ALA A 293 -14.55 -5.63 -13.61
N LEU A 294 -13.25 -5.69 -13.90
CA LEU A 294 -12.42 -6.86 -13.69
C LEU A 294 -11.54 -6.59 -12.47
N ARG A 295 -11.86 -7.24 -11.36
CA ARG A 295 -11.18 -7.05 -10.07
C ARG A 295 -10.15 -8.15 -9.84
N PHE A 296 -8.89 -7.76 -9.86
CA PHE A 296 -7.76 -8.63 -9.57
C PHE A 296 -7.52 -8.74 -8.05
N SER A 297 -7.78 -7.66 -7.32
CA SER A 297 -7.68 -7.59 -5.86
C SER A 297 -8.41 -6.34 -5.32
N ASP A 298 -8.32 -6.10 -3.99
CA ASP A 298 -8.98 -4.97 -3.29
C ASP A 298 -8.73 -3.60 -3.91
N TRP A 299 -7.53 -3.41 -4.45
CA TRP A 299 -7.00 -2.15 -4.93
C TRP A 299 -6.81 -2.07 -6.45
N ASN A 300 -6.84 -3.21 -7.15
CA ASN A 300 -6.46 -3.34 -8.54
C ASN A 300 -7.65 -3.87 -9.31
N PHE A 301 -8.19 -3.00 -10.16
CA PHE A 301 -9.27 -3.35 -11.05
C PHE A 301 -9.24 -2.48 -12.29
N ASP A 302 -9.70 -3.07 -13.38
CA ASP A 302 -10.01 -2.36 -14.60
C ASP A 302 -11.53 -2.27 -14.77
N TYR A 303 -11.99 -1.26 -15.49
CA TYR A 303 -13.41 -1.04 -15.75
C TYR A 303 -13.62 -0.71 -17.22
N LEU A 304 -14.71 -1.18 -17.79
CA LEU A 304 -14.97 -1.00 -19.22
C LEU A 304 -16.44 -0.91 -19.57
N ILE A 305 -16.72 -0.19 -20.65
CA ILE A 305 -18.05 -0.09 -21.26
C ILE A 305 -17.98 -0.40 -22.76
N PRO A 306 -18.97 -1.10 -23.31
CA PRO A 306 -19.19 -1.17 -24.74
C PRO A 306 -19.82 0.12 -25.27
N ARG A 307 -19.57 0.44 -26.53
CA ARG A 307 -20.16 1.60 -27.22
C ARG A 307 -21.03 1.16 -28.38
N LEU A 308 -21.93 2.05 -28.77
CA LEU A 308 -22.89 1.81 -29.87
C LEU A 308 -22.19 1.62 -31.23
N ASP A 309 -20.95 2.11 -31.37
CA ASP A 309 -20.12 1.92 -32.56
C ASP A 309 -19.27 0.64 -32.53
N GLY A 310 -19.46 -0.22 -31.51
CA GLY A 310 -18.70 -1.46 -31.31
C GLY A 310 -17.34 -1.30 -30.63
N SER A 311 -16.88 -0.06 -30.40
CA SER A 311 -15.64 0.16 -29.64
C SER A 311 -15.83 -0.06 -28.14
N ILE A 312 -14.74 -0.39 -27.44
CA ILE A 312 -14.73 -0.57 -25.99
C ILE A 312 -13.93 0.57 -25.36
N ILE A 313 -14.48 1.19 -24.33
CA ILE A 313 -13.72 2.11 -23.47
C ILE A 313 -13.26 1.34 -22.25
N VAL A 314 -11.96 1.36 -21.96
CA VAL A 314 -11.36 0.68 -20.79
C VAL A 314 -10.57 1.70 -19.99
N GLY A 315 -10.77 1.74 -18.68
CA GLY A 315 -9.92 2.49 -17.75
C GLY A 315 -9.40 1.58 -16.64
N GLY A 316 -8.36 2.03 -15.95
CA GLY A 316 -7.64 1.21 -14.96
C GLY A 316 -6.14 1.27 -15.22
N ALA A 317 -5.52 0.12 -15.47
CA ALA A 317 -4.06 -0.05 -15.62
C ALA A 317 -3.28 0.28 -14.34
N ARG A 318 -3.96 0.27 -13.18
CA ARG A 318 -3.37 0.73 -11.92
C ARG A 318 -2.08 -0.01 -11.61
N ASP A 319 -2.08 -1.34 -11.77
CA ASP A 319 -0.91 -2.17 -11.51
C ASP A 319 0.34 -1.76 -12.29
N ALA A 320 0.17 -1.23 -13.51
CA ALA A 320 1.29 -0.82 -14.36
C ALA A 320 2.06 0.37 -13.80
N TYR A 321 1.38 1.31 -13.14
CA TYR A 321 2.00 2.58 -12.73
C TYR A 321 1.93 2.88 -11.23
N ILE A 322 1.21 2.09 -10.43
CA ILE A 322 0.98 2.40 -9.01
C ILE A 322 2.28 2.53 -8.20
N ARG A 323 3.35 1.88 -8.66
CA ARG A 323 4.68 1.88 -8.04
C ARG A 323 5.44 3.18 -8.27
N SER A 324 5.19 3.85 -9.39
CA SER A 324 5.75 5.15 -9.71
C SER A 324 4.89 6.24 -9.07
N VAL A 325 4.97 6.38 -7.74
CA VAL A 325 4.09 7.29 -6.96
C VAL A 325 4.00 8.69 -7.58
N ASP A 326 5.13 9.27 -7.98
CA ASP A 326 5.19 10.61 -8.58
C ASP A 326 4.50 10.70 -9.95
N SER A 327 4.32 9.58 -10.65
CA SER A 327 3.62 9.54 -11.93
C SER A 327 2.10 9.69 -11.77
N TRP A 328 1.54 9.47 -10.56
CA TRP A 328 0.09 9.52 -10.37
C TRP A 328 -0.42 10.26 -9.13
N TYR A 329 0.28 10.21 -8.00
CA TYR A 329 -0.15 10.79 -6.74
C TYR A 329 0.24 12.26 -6.65
N GLY A 330 -0.71 13.13 -6.31
CA GLY A 330 -0.48 14.57 -6.28
C GLY A 330 -0.16 15.17 -7.65
N ASN A 331 -0.35 14.41 -8.72
CA ASN A 331 0.05 14.77 -10.07
C ASN A 331 -1.16 15.29 -10.87
N VAL A 332 -1.04 16.52 -11.37
CA VAL A 332 -2.07 17.22 -12.17
C VAL A 332 -1.77 17.24 -13.66
N ASP A 333 -0.66 16.64 -14.10
CA ASP A 333 -0.26 16.64 -15.49
C ASP A 333 -1.17 15.74 -16.32
N ASP A 334 -2.06 16.36 -17.10
CA ASP A 334 -2.95 15.70 -18.04
C ASP A 334 -2.56 15.94 -19.51
N THR A 335 -1.30 16.36 -19.73
CA THR A 335 -0.72 16.70 -21.05
C THR A 335 -0.08 15.51 -21.74
N GLN A 336 0.14 14.42 -21.00
CA GLN A 336 0.76 13.20 -21.48
C GLN A 336 0.11 11.96 -20.84
N VAL A 337 0.29 10.80 -21.46
CA VAL A 337 -0.10 9.50 -20.88
C VAL A 337 0.91 9.11 -19.80
N ILE A 338 0.50 8.31 -18.81
CA ILE A 338 1.43 7.67 -17.87
C ILE A 338 2.25 6.63 -18.63
N ASP A 339 3.57 6.79 -18.69
CA ASP A 339 4.43 6.04 -19.60
C ASP A 339 4.35 4.52 -19.37
N GLU A 340 4.28 4.09 -18.11
CA GLU A 340 4.19 2.68 -17.74
C GLU A 340 2.88 2.02 -18.18
N ALA A 341 1.83 2.81 -18.43
CA ALA A 341 0.52 2.31 -18.84
C ALA A 341 0.31 2.26 -20.37
N ARG A 342 1.28 2.74 -21.17
CA ARG A 342 1.11 2.92 -22.64
C ARG A 342 0.74 1.64 -23.38
N SER A 343 1.34 0.51 -23.02
CA SER A 343 1.10 -0.78 -23.66
C SER A 343 0.15 -1.68 -22.86
N TYR A 344 -0.39 -1.21 -21.74
CA TYR A 344 -1.20 -2.05 -20.85
C TYR A 344 -2.45 -2.60 -21.56
N PHE A 345 -3.09 -1.77 -22.37
CA PHE A 345 -4.34 -2.11 -23.06
C PHE A 345 -4.15 -2.93 -24.35
N ASP A 346 -2.92 -3.16 -24.79
CA ASP A 346 -2.63 -3.91 -26.02
C ASP A 346 -3.08 -5.36 -25.88
N GLY A 347 -3.99 -5.84 -26.73
CA GLY A 347 -4.52 -7.21 -26.62
C GLY A 347 -5.43 -7.44 -25.40
N TYR A 348 -5.91 -6.37 -24.75
CA TYR A 348 -6.70 -6.46 -23.51
C TYR A 348 -7.93 -7.36 -23.66
N MET A 349 -8.71 -7.18 -24.74
CA MET A 349 -9.92 -7.98 -24.96
C MET A 349 -9.58 -9.45 -25.18
N GLN A 350 -8.54 -9.73 -25.94
CA GLN A 350 -8.03 -11.08 -26.23
C GLN A 350 -7.58 -11.80 -24.95
N ARG A 351 -6.90 -11.10 -24.04
CA ARG A 351 -6.42 -11.67 -22.78
C ARG A 351 -7.55 -12.02 -21.83
N HIS A 352 -8.62 -11.22 -21.79
CA HIS A 352 -9.60 -11.29 -20.71
C HIS A 352 -10.95 -11.89 -21.12
N PHE A 353 -11.36 -11.82 -22.39
CA PHE A 353 -12.69 -12.26 -22.81
C PHE A 353 -12.61 -13.46 -23.77
N HIS A 354 -13.47 -14.46 -23.55
CA HIS A 354 -13.65 -15.58 -24.47
C HIS A 354 -14.27 -15.12 -25.79
N GLY A 355 -13.79 -15.66 -26.90
CA GLY A 355 -14.26 -15.35 -28.26
C GLY A 355 -13.66 -14.09 -28.86
N TRP A 356 -12.80 -13.38 -28.14
CA TRP A 356 -12.11 -12.18 -28.63
C TRP A 356 -10.71 -12.48 -29.18
N GLU A 357 -10.19 -13.70 -29.05
CA GLU A 357 -8.82 -14.10 -29.40
C GLU A 357 -8.44 -13.69 -30.84
N ASP A 358 -9.33 -13.96 -31.79
CA ASP A 358 -9.12 -13.70 -33.23
C ASP A 358 -9.80 -12.41 -33.71
N SER A 359 -10.30 -11.57 -32.79
CA SER A 359 -11.02 -10.33 -33.14
C SER A 359 -10.15 -9.29 -33.84
N GLY A 360 -8.83 -9.37 -33.68
CA GLY A 360 -7.90 -8.32 -34.12
C GLY A 360 -8.08 -7.01 -33.37
N ALA A 361 -8.71 -7.02 -32.18
CA ALA A 361 -8.92 -5.82 -31.38
C ALA A 361 -7.60 -5.11 -31.04
N TYR A 362 -7.57 -3.80 -31.20
CA TYR A 362 -6.37 -2.98 -31.04
C TYR A 362 -6.70 -1.65 -30.34
N VAL A 363 -5.69 -1.08 -29.67
CA VAL A 363 -5.80 0.22 -29.01
C VAL A 363 -5.83 1.34 -30.06
N ASP A 364 -6.94 2.07 -30.11
CA ASP A 364 -7.17 3.22 -31.01
C ASP A 364 -6.62 4.51 -30.40
N ASP A 365 -6.82 4.69 -29.09
CA ASP A 365 -6.42 5.90 -28.37
C ASP A 365 -6.22 5.63 -26.87
N ILE A 366 -5.38 6.45 -26.22
CA ILE A 366 -5.16 6.46 -24.77
C ILE A 366 -5.05 7.91 -24.31
N TRP A 367 -5.78 8.27 -23.25
CA TRP A 367 -5.72 9.60 -22.67
C TRP A 367 -5.63 9.54 -21.14
N THR A 368 -5.15 10.65 -20.57
CA THR A 368 -5.06 10.84 -19.13
C THR A 368 -6.21 11.70 -18.60
N GLY A 369 -6.68 11.37 -17.39
CA GLY A 369 -7.59 12.18 -16.59
C GLY A 369 -7.11 12.32 -15.15
N ILE A 370 -7.39 13.48 -14.55
CA ILE A 370 -7.06 13.77 -13.13
C ILE A 370 -8.34 13.66 -12.31
N MET A 371 -8.34 12.77 -11.33
CA MET A 371 -9.43 12.59 -10.37
C MET A 371 -9.07 13.27 -9.04
N GLY A 372 -10.05 13.80 -8.32
CA GLY A 372 -9.86 14.24 -6.93
C GLY A 372 -10.17 13.10 -5.97
N TYR A 373 -9.14 12.46 -5.43
CA TYR A 373 -9.28 11.42 -4.42
C TYR A 373 -9.34 12.06 -3.04
N SER A 374 -10.43 11.86 -2.32
CA SER A 374 -10.48 12.32 -0.94
C SER A 374 -9.62 11.44 -0.04
N SER A 375 -8.97 12.06 0.94
CA SER A 375 -8.08 11.38 1.88
C SER A 375 -8.78 10.32 2.74
N ASP A 376 -10.11 10.39 2.86
CA ASP A 376 -10.96 9.45 3.59
C ASP A 376 -11.80 8.54 2.68
N ARG A 377 -11.62 8.63 1.35
CA ARG A 377 -12.36 7.90 0.31
C ARG A 377 -13.85 8.21 0.23
N LEU A 378 -14.34 9.26 0.88
CA LEU A 378 -15.74 9.72 0.84
C LEU A 378 -15.87 11.06 0.11
N PRO A 379 -16.97 11.31 -0.63
CA PRO A 379 -17.26 12.62 -1.18
C PRO A 379 -17.26 13.73 -0.13
N ARG A 380 -16.95 14.96 -0.55
CA ARG A 380 -16.98 16.16 0.28
C ARG A 380 -18.00 17.14 -0.28
N VAL A 381 -19.15 17.24 0.38
CA VAL A 381 -20.30 18.01 -0.11
C VAL A 381 -20.91 18.84 1.02
N GLY A 382 -21.01 20.15 0.81
CA GLY A 382 -21.72 21.05 1.72
C GLY A 382 -20.96 22.35 2.03
N PRO A 383 -21.42 23.10 3.04
CA PRO A 383 -20.74 24.31 3.52
C PRO A 383 -19.33 23.98 4.03
N ILE A 384 -18.37 24.85 3.77
CA ILE A 384 -16.99 24.70 4.26
C ILE A 384 -16.91 25.23 5.70
N PRO A 385 -16.49 24.42 6.68
CA PRO A 385 -16.30 24.85 8.07
C PRO A 385 -15.41 26.10 8.17
N GLY A 386 -15.86 27.10 8.94
CA GLY A 386 -15.13 28.36 9.13
C GLY A 386 -15.14 29.33 7.95
N ARG A 387 -15.81 29.00 6.83
CA ARG A 387 -15.86 29.81 5.60
C ARG A 387 -17.32 30.11 5.21
N PRO A 388 -17.98 31.11 5.84
CA PRO A 388 -19.40 31.38 5.61
C PRO A 388 -19.69 31.72 4.14
N GLY A 389 -20.71 31.09 3.56
CA GLY A 389 -21.09 31.27 2.15
C GLY A 389 -20.17 30.55 1.15
N MET A 390 -19.18 29.78 1.59
CA MET A 390 -18.36 28.94 0.72
C MET A 390 -18.78 27.48 0.85
N PHE A 391 -18.82 26.77 -0.28
CA PHE A 391 -19.31 25.40 -0.36
C PHE A 391 -18.35 24.54 -1.19
N ILE A 392 -18.20 23.27 -0.83
CA ILE A 392 -17.43 22.28 -1.58
C ILE A 392 -18.36 21.24 -2.21
N MET A 393 -18.06 20.83 -3.45
CA MET A 393 -18.66 19.67 -4.10
C MET A 393 -17.61 18.96 -4.96
N GLY A 394 -16.78 18.15 -4.29
CA GLY A 394 -15.62 17.49 -4.89
C GLY A 394 -15.13 16.29 -4.08
N GLY A 395 -13.96 15.75 -4.43
CA GLY A 395 -13.36 14.63 -3.71
C GLY A 395 -14.12 13.32 -3.91
N PHE A 396 -14.68 13.11 -5.10
CA PHE A 396 -15.52 11.94 -5.40
C PHE A 396 -14.73 10.64 -5.62
N THR A 397 -13.39 10.64 -5.50
CA THR A 397 -12.55 9.43 -5.45
C THR A 397 -12.77 8.47 -6.63
N GLY A 398 -12.88 9.03 -7.85
CA GLY A 398 -13.11 8.26 -9.07
C GLY A 398 -14.54 7.69 -9.22
N HIS A 399 -15.47 8.02 -8.32
CA HIS A 399 -16.81 7.44 -8.24
C HIS A 399 -17.94 8.50 -8.28
N GLY A 400 -17.71 9.63 -8.97
CA GLY A 400 -18.64 10.77 -8.95
C GLY A 400 -19.89 10.61 -9.81
N MET A 401 -19.86 9.80 -10.88
CA MET A 401 -20.98 9.65 -11.81
C MET A 401 -22.29 9.18 -11.14
N PRO A 402 -22.30 8.17 -10.24
CA PRO A 402 -23.49 7.77 -9.49
C PRO A 402 -23.81 8.64 -8.26
N GLN A 403 -23.13 9.77 -8.06
CA GLN A 403 -23.27 10.59 -6.83
C GLN A 403 -23.60 12.06 -7.12
N ILE A 404 -23.07 12.62 -8.20
CA ILE A 404 -23.08 14.07 -8.45
C ILE A 404 -24.48 14.66 -8.68
N TYR A 405 -25.37 14.00 -9.42
CA TYR A 405 -26.65 14.61 -9.80
C TYR A 405 -27.50 15.02 -8.59
N LEU A 406 -27.79 14.08 -7.69
CA LEU A 406 -28.51 14.37 -6.44
C LEU A 406 -27.71 15.19 -5.43
N CYS A 407 -26.37 15.13 -5.46
CA CYS A 407 -25.56 16.08 -4.69
C CYS A 407 -25.77 17.52 -5.18
N GLY A 408 -25.96 17.73 -6.48
CA GLY A 408 -26.33 19.01 -7.07
C GLY A 408 -27.70 19.51 -6.58
N GLN A 409 -28.66 18.60 -6.37
CA GLN A 409 -29.96 18.94 -5.78
C GLN A 409 -29.82 19.47 -4.35
N ALA A 410 -28.99 18.83 -3.53
CA ALA A 410 -28.71 19.28 -2.17
C ALA A 410 -27.98 20.63 -2.18
N MET A 411 -27.00 20.80 -3.06
CA MET A 411 -26.28 22.06 -3.21
C MET A 411 -27.19 23.20 -3.67
N ALA A 412 -28.15 22.96 -4.56
CA ALA A 412 -29.16 23.95 -4.93
C ALA A 412 -29.97 24.42 -3.71
N LYS A 413 -30.33 23.52 -2.78
CA LYS A 413 -31.02 23.90 -1.53
C LYS A 413 -30.14 24.77 -0.62
N PHE A 414 -28.85 24.48 -0.51
CA PHE A 414 -27.90 25.31 0.24
C PHE A 414 -27.80 26.73 -0.35
N LEU A 415 -27.77 26.82 -1.68
CA LEU A 415 -27.60 28.09 -2.38
C LEU A 415 -28.87 28.95 -2.37
N LEU A 416 -30.05 28.35 -2.55
CA LEU A 416 -31.31 29.07 -2.65
C LEU A 416 -31.96 29.37 -1.29
N ASN A 417 -31.91 28.41 -0.36
CA ASN A 417 -32.73 28.43 0.85
C ASN A 417 -31.93 28.44 2.15
N ASP A 418 -30.59 28.48 2.08
CA ASP A 418 -29.69 28.37 3.24
C ASP A 418 -30.02 27.15 4.13
N ALA A 419 -30.47 26.07 3.48
CA ALA A 419 -30.82 24.82 4.15
C ALA A 419 -29.63 24.27 4.95
N SER A 420 -29.91 23.67 6.10
CA SER A 420 -28.91 22.88 6.82
C SER A 420 -28.69 21.53 6.14
N PHE A 421 -27.55 20.88 6.42
CA PHE A 421 -27.24 19.55 5.87
C PHE A 421 -28.36 18.53 6.14
N LYS A 422 -28.96 18.58 7.34
CA LYS A 422 -30.04 17.69 7.79
C LYS A 422 -31.35 17.85 7.01
N GLU A 423 -31.54 18.97 6.32
CA GLU A 423 -32.72 19.23 5.47
C GLU A 423 -32.51 18.73 4.03
N THR A 424 -31.35 18.15 3.75
CA THR A 424 -31.02 17.50 2.47
C THR A 424 -31.19 15.98 2.56
N SER A 425 -31.16 15.32 1.41
CA SER A 425 -31.18 13.87 1.28
C SER A 425 -29.77 13.27 1.13
N LEU A 426 -28.72 14.03 1.47
CA LEU A 426 -27.35 13.55 1.39
C LEU A 426 -27.08 12.48 2.46
N PRO A 427 -26.33 11.42 2.13
CA PRO A 427 -25.82 10.49 3.14
C PRO A 427 -24.97 11.24 4.16
N ARG A 428 -25.09 10.88 5.45
CA ARG A 428 -24.33 11.54 6.52
C ARG A 428 -22.81 11.52 6.32
N LEU A 429 -22.30 10.52 5.62
CA LEU A 429 -20.88 10.37 5.31
C LEU A 429 -20.35 11.38 4.29
N PHE A 430 -21.22 12.10 3.57
CA PHE A 430 -20.80 13.08 2.56
C PHE A 430 -20.63 14.48 3.14
N GLU A 431 -21.13 14.71 4.36
CA GLU A 431 -21.07 16.00 5.04
C GLU A 431 -19.62 16.46 5.20
N GLU A 432 -19.33 17.68 4.76
CA GLU A 432 -18.06 18.30 5.04
C GLU A 432 -18.07 18.87 6.46
N THR A 433 -17.26 18.28 7.33
CA THR A 433 -17.19 18.65 8.76
C THR A 433 -15.78 19.04 9.16
N GLN A 434 -15.66 19.81 10.24
CA GLN A 434 -14.36 20.19 10.80
C GLN A 434 -13.50 18.96 11.12
N ALA A 435 -14.09 17.91 11.68
CA ALA A 435 -13.39 16.66 11.99
C ALA A 435 -12.78 16.00 10.74
N ARG A 436 -13.49 16.03 9.60
CA ARG A 436 -12.96 15.50 8.32
C ARG A 436 -11.89 16.39 7.71
N LEU A 437 -11.91 17.70 7.96
CA LEU A 437 -10.83 18.62 7.58
C LEU A 437 -9.58 18.41 8.44
N GLU A 438 -9.74 18.10 9.72
CA GLU A 438 -8.64 17.91 10.65
C GLU A 438 -8.02 16.50 10.61
N ASP A 439 -8.73 15.51 10.03
CA ASP A 439 -8.25 14.11 9.96
C ASP A 439 -6.91 13.98 9.21
N PRO A 440 -5.80 13.60 9.87
CA PRO A 440 -4.48 13.57 9.26
C PRO A 440 -4.26 12.38 8.32
N ARG A 441 -5.19 11.41 8.27
CA ARG A 441 -5.02 10.20 7.47
C ARG A 441 -5.07 10.49 5.97
N ASP A 442 -4.19 9.84 5.23
CA ASP A 442 -4.25 9.76 3.78
C ASP A 442 -4.43 8.30 3.33
N ARG A 443 -5.68 7.92 3.12
CA ARG A 443 -6.06 6.59 2.66
C ARG A 443 -5.81 6.35 1.18
N VAL A 444 -5.34 7.34 0.43
CA VAL A 444 -4.93 7.17 -0.97
C VAL A 444 -3.60 6.41 -1.03
N LEU A 445 -2.70 6.64 -0.07
CA LEU A 445 -1.40 5.98 0.05
C LEU A 445 -1.40 4.71 0.93
N GLU A 446 -2.50 4.37 1.61
CA GLU A 446 -2.66 3.12 2.39
C GLU A 446 -2.62 1.83 1.54
N LEU A 447 -2.18 1.93 0.28
CA LEU A 447 -1.86 0.79 -0.57
C LEU A 447 -0.61 0.10 0.01
N PRO A 448 -0.62 -1.22 0.24
CA PRO A 448 0.60 -1.96 0.47
C PRO A 448 1.70 -1.67 -0.55
N ARG A 449 2.78 -1.04 -0.11
CA ARG A 449 3.98 -0.90 -0.94
C ARG A 449 4.74 -2.22 -0.88
N ARG A 450 5.18 -2.72 -2.04
CA ARG A 450 6.25 -3.74 -2.04
C ARG A 450 7.46 -3.18 -1.29
N PRO A 451 8.18 -3.99 -0.50
CA PRO A 451 9.41 -3.56 0.15
C PRO A 451 10.36 -2.96 -0.88
N VAL A 452 11.08 -1.90 -0.52
CA VAL A 452 12.02 -1.23 -1.43
C VAL A 452 13.39 -1.90 -1.33
N SER A 453 13.66 -2.59 -0.22
CA SER A 453 14.92 -3.26 0.07
C SER A 453 14.74 -4.51 0.92
N ARG A 454 15.83 -5.25 1.11
CA ARG A 454 15.91 -6.42 2.02
C ARG A 454 15.70 -6.05 3.50
N ALA A 455 15.83 -4.76 3.84
CA ALA A 455 15.61 -4.25 5.18
C ALA A 455 14.10 -4.08 5.49
N ASP A 456 13.22 -4.24 4.51
CA ASP A 456 11.78 -4.07 4.67
C ASP A 456 11.03 -5.39 4.91
N PHE A 457 11.78 -6.45 5.23
CA PHE A 457 11.25 -7.77 5.61
C PHE A 457 11.35 -7.96 7.13
N PRO A 458 10.27 -7.65 7.89
CA PRO A 458 10.26 -7.81 9.34
C PRO A 458 10.12 -9.28 9.79
N LEU A 459 9.78 -10.19 8.86
CA LEU A 459 9.49 -11.58 9.16
C LEU A 459 10.27 -12.55 8.30
N ALA A 460 10.83 -13.56 8.95
CA ALA A 460 11.34 -14.76 8.28
C ALA A 460 10.45 -15.97 8.63
N ILE A 461 10.14 -16.80 7.64
CA ILE A 461 9.58 -18.14 7.86
C ILE A 461 10.65 -19.16 7.50
N ILE A 462 10.81 -20.20 8.31
CA ILE A 462 11.84 -21.24 8.09
C ILE A 462 11.17 -22.61 7.98
N CYS A 463 11.38 -23.26 6.83
CA CYS A 463 10.91 -24.62 6.51
C CYS A 463 12.10 -25.49 6.09
N ALA A 464 12.07 -26.82 6.28
CA ALA A 464 13.15 -27.69 5.78
C ALA A 464 12.71 -28.76 4.79
N LEU A 465 11.42 -29.07 4.71
CA LEU A 465 10.91 -29.99 3.70
C LEU A 465 10.18 -29.18 2.64
N SER A 466 10.30 -29.59 1.36
CA SER A 466 9.71 -28.86 0.24
C SER A 466 8.20 -28.73 0.40
N PHE A 467 7.50 -29.79 0.80
CA PHE A 467 6.04 -29.73 1.01
C PHE A 467 5.60 -28.83 2.18
N GLU A 468 6.49 -28.53 3.14
CA GLU A 468 6.22 -27.52 4.17
C GLU A 468 6.28 -26.11 3.59
N ALA A 469 7.27 -25.87 2.70
CA ALA A 469 7.41 -24.61 1.99
C ALA A 469 6.27 -24.40 0.99
N ASP A 470 5.90 -25.43 0.21
CA ASP A 470 4.77 -25.39 -0.73
C ASP A 470 3.47 -24.98 -0.03
N ALA A 471 3.22 -25.54 1.16
CA ALA A 471 2.07 -25.18 1.99
C ALA A 471 2.10 -23.72 2.53
N ILE A 472 3.29 -23.12 2.69
CA ILE A 472 3.48 -21.72 3.09
C ILE A 472 3.41 -20.76 1.91
N GLU A 473 3.81 -21.20 0.72
CA GLU A 473 3.76 -20.41 -0.52
C GLU A 473 2.36 -20.33 -1.11
N ALA A 474 1.57 -21.40 -1.10
CA ALA A 474 0.18 -21.39 -1.55
C ALA A 474 -0.71 -20.28 -0.91
N PRO A 475 -0.55 -19.94 0.39
CA PRO A 475 -1.25 -18.81 1.00
C PRO A 475 -0.65 -17.43 0.75
N PHE A 476 0.47 -17.29 0.01
CA PHE A 476 0.94 -16.00 -0.48
C PHE A 476 -0.18 -15.37 -1.30
N ASP A 477 -0.34 -14.05 -1.22
CA ASP A 477 -1.40 -13.36 -1.96
C ASP A 477 -1.20 -13.63 -3.48
N PRO A 478 -2.12 -14.33 -4.17
CA PRO A 478 -1.87 -14.87 -5.51
C PRO A 478 -1.65 -13.82 -6.61
N PHE A 479 -1.78 -12.53 -6.28
CA PHE A 479 -1.57 -11.40 -7.20
C PHE A 479 -0.39 -10.51 -6.80
N ASP A 480 0.39 -10.90 -5.80
CA ASP A 480 1.62 -10.24 -5.40
C ASP A 480 2.80 -11.22 -5.50
N GLU A 481 2.86 -11.90 -6.67
CA GLU A 481 3.87 -12.86 -7.16
C GLU A 481 5.12 -12.90 -6.30
N HIS A 482 5.56 -14.11 -5.89
CA HIS A 482 6.91 -14.39 -5.40
C HIS A 482 7.87 -13.32 -5.90
N TRP A 483 8.32 -12.46 -4.99
CA TRP A 483 9.22 -11.36 -5.29
C TRP A 483 10.64 -11.88 -5.56
N ASP A 484 10.76 -13.08 -6.13
CA ASP A 484 12.00 -13.75 -6.55
C ASP A 484 12.56 -13.10 -7.83
N CYS A 485 12.53 -11.77 -7.84
CA CYS A 485 13.26 -10.92 -8.75
C CYS A 485 14.64 -10.62 -8.15
N ASN A 486 15.62 -10.28 -9.00
CA ASN A 486 17.00 -9.99 -8.59
C ASN A 486 17.13 -8.80 -7.60
N VAL A 487 16.03 -8.12 -7.25
CA VAL A 487 15.98 -6.92 -6.40
C VAL A 487 16.22 -7.25 -4.91
N TYR A 488 15.71 -8.40 -4.42
CA TYR A 488 15.82 -8.78 -2.99
C TYR A 488 16.83 -9.91 -2.73
N SER A 489 17.83 -10.06 -3.61
CA SER A 489 18.82 -11.15 -3.54
C SER A 489 19.60 -11.19 -2.23
N LYS A 490 20.15 -12.34 -1.85
CA LYS A 490 20.93 -12.52 -0.61
C LYS A 490 22.31 -11.84 -0.65
N VAL A 491 22.91 -11.61 0.51
CA VAL A 491 24.29 -11.06 0.57
C VAL A 491 25.30 -12.06 -0.03
N PRO A 492 26.39 -11.60 -0.66
CA PRO A 492 27.45 -12.50 -1.13
C PRO A 492 27.98 -13.39 -0.01
N GLY A 493 28.05 -14.70 -0.26
CA GLY A 493 28.50 -15.69 0.71
C GLY A 493 27.39 -16.36 1.51
N ASP A 494 26.14 -15.87 1.43
CA ASP A 494 24.99 -16.55 2.02
C ASP A 494 24.62 -17.81 1.19
N PRO A 495 24.68 -19.03 1.76
CA PRO A 495 24.34 -20.26 1.04
C PRO A 495 22.82 -20.50 0.93
N ASN A 496 21.98 -19.83 1.70
CA ASN A 496 20.56 -20.17 1.81
C ASN A 496 19.76 -19.82 0.55
N PRO A 497 18.79 -20.65 0.13
CA PRO A 497 17.74 -20.24 -0.79
C PRO A 497 16.67 -19.44 -0.04
N TYR A 498 16.09 -18.46 -0.71
CA TYR A 498 14.96 -17.68 -0.19
C TYR A 498 13.88 -17.52 -1.25
N SER A 499 12.63 -17.55 -0.81
CA SER A 499 11.51 -16.96 -1.52
C SER A 499 11.08 -15.72 -0.78
N THR A 500 10.70 -14.67 -1.50
CA THR A 500 10.19 -13.44 -0.88
C THR A 500 8.75 -13.17 -1.30
N GLY A 501 7.94 -12.64 -0.39
CA GLY A 501 6.54 -12.40 -0.70
C GLY A 501 5.80 -11.77 0.47
N ARG A 502 4.48 -11.94 0.47
CA ARG A 502 3.60 -11.28 1.43
C ARG A 502 2.51 -12.22 1.93
N ILE A 503 2.35 -12.25 3.25
CA ILE A 503 1.25 -12.95 3.90
C ILE A 503 0.39 -11.93 4.64
N GLY A 504 -0.81 -11.68 4.11
CA GLY A 504 -1.72 -10.66 4.64
C GLY A 504 -1.09 -9.27 4.55
N ARG A 505 -0.77 -8.67 5.70
CA ARG A 505 -0.17 -7.33 5.77
C ARG A 505 1.35 -7.31 5.85
N HIS A 506 1.98 -8.46 6.02
CA HIS A 506 3.39 -8.53 6.39
C HIS A 506 4.25 -9.00 5.23
N ASN A 507 5.36 -8.31 5.00
CA ASN A 507 6.41 -8.75 4.08
C ASN A 507 7.17 -9.91 4.75
N VAL A 508 7.31 -11.01 4.03
CA VAL A 508 7.86 -12.27 4.55
C VAL A 508 8.98 -12.73 3.63
N VAL A 509 10.08 -13.16 4.24
CA VAL A 509 11.08 -13.99 3.57
C VAL A 509 10.93 -15.44 4.03
N LEU A 510 10.76 -16.36 3.11
CA LEU A 510 10.75 -17.79 3.35
C LEU A 510 12.17 -18.34 3.10
N ALA A 511 12.77 -18.93 4.12
CA ALA A 511 14.09 -19.55 4.07
C ALA A 511 13.97 -21.07 4.03
N TYR A 512 14.72 -21.69 3.11
CA TYR A 512 14.76 -23.14 2.96
C TYR A 512 15.97 -23.72 3.66
N MET A 513 15.73 -24.67 4.57
CA MET A 513 16.82 -25.40 5.22
C MET A 513 17.24 -26.60 4.36
N PRO A 514 18.54 -26.91 4.28
CA PRO A 514 19.03 -28.07 3.51
C PRO A 514 18.61 -29.40 4.13
N GLU A 515 18.67 -29.51 5.46
CA GLU A 515 18.26 -30.69 6.22
C GLU A 515 17.78 -30.28 7.62
N ALA A 516 16.98 -31.14 8.25
CA ALA A 516 16.56 -30.98 9.65
C ALA A 516 17.76 -31.02 10.63
N GLY A 517 17.67 -30.29 11.74
CA GLY A 517 18.69 -30.28 12.80
C GLY A 517 19.01 -28.87 13.33
N LYS A 518 19.51 -28.78 14.56
CA LYS A 518 19.75 -27.49 15.25
C LYS A 518 20.86 -26.69 14.57
N ALA A 519 21.96 -27.35 14.18
CA ALA A 519 23.08 -26.68 13.50
C ALA A 519 22.65 -26.03 12.18
N ASN A 520 21.84 -26.73 11.39
CA ASN A 520 21.27 -26.18 10.15
C ASN A 520 20.29 -25.05 10.45
N GLY A 521 19.44 -25.19 11.47
CA GLY A 521 18.53 -24.13 11.92
C GLY A 521 19.27 -22.84 12.30
N ALA A 522 20.35 -22.97 13.08
CA ALA A 522 21.20 -21.84 13.47
C ALA A 522 21.90 -21.19 12.27
N ALA A 523 22.46 -21.99 11.36
CA ALA A 523 23.12 -21.50 10.15
C ALA A 523 22.14 -20.74 9.24
N VAL A 524 20.95 -21.28 9.01
CA VAL A 524 19.92 -20.65 8.19
C VAL A 524 19.47 -19.33 8.81
N ALA A 525 19.17 -19.32 10.12
CA ALA A 525 18.74 -18.13 10.83
C ALA A 525 19.83 -17.02 10.86
N THR A 526 21.09 -17.39 11.08
CA THR A 526 22.23 -16.46 11.07
C THR A 526 22.39 -15.79 9.71
N ASN A 527 22.43 -16.59 8.64
CA ASN A 527 22.57 -16.08 7.29
C ASN A 527 21.33 -15.28 6.83
N CYS A 528 20.12 -15.69 7.22
CA CYS A 528 18.89 -14.93 6.99
C CYS A 528 18.95 -13.55 7.61
N ARG A 529 19.46 -13.45 8.83
CA ARG A 529 19.66 -12.16 9.50
C ARG A 529 20.71 -11.30 8.81
N LEU A 530 21.72 -11.89 8.18
CA LEU A 530 22.72 -11.14 7.40
C LEU A 530 22.13 -10.61 6.09
N SER A 531 21.35 -11.42 5.38
CA SER A 531 20.70 -11.04 4.12
C SER A 531 19.53 -10.08 4.31
N PHE A 532 18.78 -10.24 5.40
CA PHE A 532 17.59 -9.47 5.75
C PHE A 532 17.77 -8.86 7.16
N PRO A 533 18.45 -7.70 7.25
CA PRO A 533 19.00 -7.18 8.51
C PRO A 533 17.95 -6.78 9.55
N HIS A 534 16.71 -6.52 9.14
CA HIS A 534 15.62 -6.03 9.99
C HIS A 534 14.55 -7.09 10.29
N VAL A 535 14.84 -8.37 10.07
CA VAL A 535 13.95 -9.44 10.53
C VAL A 535 13.80 -9.34 12.05
N LYS A 536 12.58 -9.03 12.51
CA LYS A 536 12.23 -8.87 13.92
C LYS A 536 11.78 -10.18 14.56
N LEU A 537 11.27 -11.11 13.75
CA LEU A 537 10.76 -12.40 14.20
C LEU A 537 10.97 -13.46 13.12
N ALA A 538 11.49 -14.62 13.51
CA ALA A 538 11.45 -15.84 12.72
C ALA A 538 10.27 -16.72 13.15
N ILE A 539 9.52 -17.29 12.22
CA ILE A 539 8.51 -18.31 12.51
C ILE A 539 8.97 -19.63 11.92
N VAL A 540 9.18 -20.62 12.79
CA VAL A 540 9.54 -21.98 12.35
C VAL A 540 8.24 -22.74 12.12
N VAL A 541 7.82 -22.85 10.86
CA VAL A 541 6.57 -23.52 10.47
C VAL A 541 6.88 -24.86 9.81
N ARG A 542 6.62 -25.96 10.52
CA ARG A 542 7.03 -27.32 10.10
C ARG A 542 6.11 -28.39 10.69
N ILE A 543 6.43 -29.67 10.49
CA ILE A 543 5.77 -30.78 11.22
C ILE A 543 6.55 -31.19 12.48
N CYS A 544 5.88 -31.88 13.41
CA CYS A 544 6.50 -32.41 14.64
C CYS A 544 5.86 -33.71 15.14
N GLY A 545 6.55 -34.38 16.08
CA GLY A 545 5.98 -35.46 16.86
C GLY A 545 5.25 -34.94 18.10
N ALA A 546 3.98 -35.31 18.27
CA ALA A 546 3.12 -34.84 19.36
C ALA A 546 3.20 -35.74 20.60
N VAL A 547 3.02 -35.15 21.78
CA VAL A 547 2.70 -35.90 23.00
C VAL A 547 1.18 -36.10 23.04
N PRO A 548 0.68 -37.34 22.97
CA PRO A 548 -0.76 -37.58 22.75
C PRO A 548 -1.66 -37.03 23.87
N PHE A 549 -1.15 -37.01 25.10
CA PHE A 549 -1.89 -36.56 26.29
C PHE A 549 -1.11 -35.49 27.03
N SER A 550 -1.62 -34.26 27.02
CA SER A 550 -1.04 -33.16 27.81
C SER A 550 -1.80 -32.99 29.14
N PRO A 551 -1.11 -32.77 30.28
CA PRO A 551 -1.77 -32.39 31.53
C PRO A 551 -2.43 -31.01 31.39
N GLY A 552 -3.75 -30.94 31.57
CA GLY A 552 -4.54 -29.70 31.60
C GLY A 552 -4.86 -29.22 33.02
N PRO A 553 -5.36 -27.98 33.20
CA PRO A 553 -5.93 -27.57 34.48
C PRO A 553 -7.22 -28.37 34.73
N ARG A 554 -7.28 -29.13 35.84
CA ARG A 554 -8.42 -29.96 36.32
C ARG A 554 -8.60 -31.32 35.63
N ASP A 555 -7.61 -32.20 35.69
CA ASP A 555 -7.71 -33.66 35.43
C ASP A 555 -8.38 -34.12 34.12
N ALA A 556 -8.68 -33.22 33.18
CA ALA A 556 -9.07 -33.53 31.82
C ALA A 556 -7.80 -33.63 30.97
N HIS A 557 -7.43 -34.85 30.56
CA HIS A 557 -6.39 -35.04 29.56
C HIS A 557 -6.82 -34.36 28.25
N HIS A 558 -6.04 -33.38 27.76
CA HIS A 558 -6.26 -32.84 26.42
C HIS A 558 -5.64 -33.79 25.39
N GLU A 559 -6.49 -34.35 24.53
CA GLU A 559 -6.08 -35.18 23.39
C GLU A 559 -5.49 -34.32 22.28
N ILE A 560 -4.22 -34.56 21.94
CA ILE A 560 -3.57 -34.04 20.73
C ILE A 560 -3.58 -35.18 19.69
N ILE A 561 -4.19 -34.93 18.54
CA ILE A 561 -4.30 -35.91 17.45
C ILE A 561 -3.48 -35.47 16.22
N LEU A 562 -3.26 -36.36 15.25
CA LEU A 562 -2.54 -35.98 14.04
C LEU A 562 -3.31 -34.92 13.26
N GLY A 563 -2.57 -33.94 12.73
CA GLY A 563 -3.12 -32.76 12.06
C GLY A 563 -3.47 -31.58 12.98
N ASP A 564 -3.51 -31.77 14.31
CA ASP A 564 -3.55 -30.64 15.24
C ASP A 564 -2.28 -29.79 15.13
N VAL A 565 -2.38 -28.52 15.56
CA VAL A 565 -1.27 -27.58 15.50
C VAL A 565 -0.80 -27.20 16.90
N ILE A 566 0.51 -27.20 17.12
CA ILE A 566 1.16 -26.81 18.36
C ILE A 566 1.89 -25.47 18.15
N VAL A 567 1.53 -24.47 18.95
CA VAL A 567 2.16 -23.15 18.98
C VAL A 567 2.99 -23.01 20.25
N SER A 568 4.30 -22.74 20.11
CA SER A 568 5.21 -22.69 21.25
C SER A 568 4.93 -21.53 22.21
N GLN A 569 4.92 -21.83 23.51
CA GLN A 569 5.10 -20.83 24.57
C GLN A 569 6.57 -20.64 24.96
N SER A 570 7.35 -21.71 24.82
CA SER A 570 8.80 -21.75 25.02
C SER A 570 9.36 -23.01 24.36
N VAL A 571 10.66 -22.98 24.05
CA VAL A 571 11.41 -24.15 23.55
C VAL A 571 12.35 -24.64 24.63
N VAL A 572 12.47 -25.96 24.77
CA VAL A 572 13.36 -26.63 25.73
C VAL A 572 14.30 -27.55 24.98
N GLN A 573 15.62 -27.33 25.11
CA GLN A 573 16.58 -28.25 24.54
C GLN A 573 16.72 -29.49 25.43
N TYR A 574 16.14 -30.61 25.02
CA TYR A 574 16.02 -31.79 25.88
C TYR A 574 17.27 -32.68 25.86
N ASP A 575 18.17 -32.50 24.91
CA ASP A 575 19.43 -33.25 24.79
C ASP A 575 20.63 -32.52 25.40
N LEU A 576 20.40 -31.39 26.09
CA LEU A 576 21.42 -30.62 26.79
C LEU A 576 21.44 -30.98 28.27
N GLY A 577 22.53 -31.62 28.72
CA GLY A 577 22.61 -32.15 30.08
C GLY A 577 23.83 -33.04 30.28
N GLN A 578 23.86 -33.73 31.41
CA GLN A 578 24.92 -34.65 31.79
C GLN A 578 24.42 -36.09 31.71
N GLN A 579 25.11 -36.92 30.93
CA GLN A 579 24.81 -38.35 30.81
C GLN A 579 25.60 -39.14 31.86
N TYR A 580 24.88 -39.83 32.73
CA TYR A 580 25.40 -40.81 33.68
C TYR A 580 25.15 -42.24 33.17
N SER A 581 25.66 -43.26 33.88
CA SER A 581 25.51 -44.66 33.49
C SER A 581 24.05 -45.09 33.30
N ASP A 582 23.15 -44.59 34.15
CA ASP A 582 21.76 -45.05 34.24
C ASP A 582 20.73 -43.93 34.03
N SER A 583 21.18 -42.69 33.86
CA SER A 583 20.29 -41.53 33.76
C SER A 583 20.91 -40.38 32.96
N PHE A 584 20.03 -39.55 32.39
CA PHE A 584 20.41 -38.26 31.85
C PHE A 584 19.83 -37.17 32.76
N GLU A 585 20.70 -36.32 33.30
CA GLU A 585 20.29 -35.13 34.04
C GLU A 585 20.25 -33.95 33.08
N TYR A 586 19.04 -33.46 32.82
CA TYR A 586 18.81 -32.25 32.04
C TYR A 586 19.40 -31.05 32.77
N LYS A 587 20.05 -30.16 32.03
CA LYS A 587 20.50 -28.87 32.57
C LYS A 587 19.26 -28.05 33.01
N ASP A 588 19.36 -27.27 34.09
CA ASP A 588 18.20 -26.63 34.74
C ASP A 588 17.35 -25.81 33.76
N ALA A 589 16.17 -26.34 33.45
CA ALA A 589 15.24 -25.77 32.48
C ALA A 589 14.69 -24.39 32.88
N ASN A 590 14.83 -23.96 34.14
CA ASN A 590 14.41 -22.63 34.58
C ASN A 590 15.52 -21.57 34.46
N ALA A 591 16.79 -21.98 34.47
CA ALA A 591 17.93 -21.08 34.35
C ALA A 591 18.36 -20.83 32.88
N GLU A 592 18.12 -21.81 31.99
CA GLU A 592 18.50 -21.78 30.57
C GLU A 592 17.39 -22.27 29.63
N ALA A 593 16.09 -22.12 29.96
CA ALA A 593 15.08 -22.15 28.89
C ALA A 593 15.53 -21.14 27.84
N LEU A 594 15.57 -21.53 26.57
CA LEU A 594 16.16 -20.76 25.44
C LEU A 594 15.58 -19.34 25.24
N GLY A 595 14.71 -18.87 26.13
CA GLY A 595 14.02 -17.60 26.09
C GLY A 595 12.54 -17.85 25.86
N ARG A 596 11.71 -16.88 26.22
CA ARG A 596 10.31 -16.83 25.77
C ARG A 596 10.25 -15.88 24.57
N PRO A 597 9.22 -15.98 23.70
CA PRO A 597 9.01 -14.97 22.68
C PRO A 597 9.02 -13.56 23.31
N ASN A 598 9.31 -12.53 22.52
CA ASN A 598 9.31 -11.15 23.01
C ASN A 598 7.95 -10.76 23.65
N ILE A 599 7.91 -9.65 24.38
CA ILE A 599 6.70 -9.27 25.14
C ILE A 599 5.47 -9.07 24.25
N GLU A 600 5.68 -8.57 23.03
CA GLU A 600 4.63 -8.35 22.03
C GLU A 600 3.97 -9.66 21.61
N ILE A 601 4.77 -10.64 21.19
CA ILE A 601 4.28 -11.97 20.78
C ILE A 601 3.66 -12.70 21.97
N ARG A 602 4.20 -12.57 23.18
CA ARG A 602 3.57 -13.15 24.37
C ARG A 602 2.20 -12.54 24.67
N SER A 603 2.05 -11.23 24.48
CA SER A 603 0.76 -10.54 24.62
C SER A 603 -0.25 -11.03 23.57
N LEU A 604 0.19 -11.15 22.31
CA LEU A 604 -0.62 -11.73 21.23
C LEU A 604 -1.08 -13.16 21.57
N LEU A 605 -0.17 -14.05 21.95
CA LEU A 605 -0.51 -15.42 22.33
C LEU A 605 -1.48 -15.47 23.52
N SER A 606 -1.39 -14.49 24.43
CA SER A 606 -2.32 -14.37 25.56
C SER A 606 -3.72 -13.93 25.09
N LYS A 607 -3.80 -13.01 24.13
CA LYS A 607 -5.05 -12.63 23.45
C LYS A 607 -5.67 -13.83 22.73
N LEU A 608 -4.90 -14.57 21.92
CA LEU A 608 -5.38 -15.73 21.15
C LEU A 608 -5.92 -16.87 22.03
N LYS A 609 -5.51 -16.92 23.31
CA LYS A 609 -6.06 -17.88 24.29
C LYS A 609 -7.37 -17.45 24.93
N SER A 610 -7.73 -16.17 24.85
CA SER A 610 -9.00 -15.68 25.41
C SER A 610 -10.19 -16.24 24.64
N LEU A 611 -11.30 -16.53 25.32
CA LEU A 611 -12.40 -17.32 24.75
C LEU A 611 -12.96 -16.78 23.41
N ARG A 612 -13.15 -15.47 23.28
CA ARG A 612 -13.68 -14.86 22.05
C ARG A 612 -12.64 -14.83 20.92
N ALA A 613 -11.43 -14.37 21.22
CA ALA A 613 -10.37 -14.30 20.23
C ALA A 613 -9.94 -15.70 19.76
N ARG A 614 -9.96 -16.70 20.65
CA ARG A 614 -9.68 -18.10 20.33
C ARG A 614 -10.66 -18.65 19.30
N ARG A 615 -11.96 -18.38 19.45
CA ARG A 615 -12.99 -18.81 18.47
C ARG A 615 -12.76 -18.16 17.11
N ALA A 616 -12.48 -16.86 17.07
CA ALA A 616 -12.18 -16.17 15.81
C ALA A 616 -10.91 -16.73 15.16
N PHE A 617 -9.86 -16.94 15.96
CA PHE A 617 -8.60 -17.51 15.49
C PHE A 617 -8.73 -18.93 14.95
N GLU A 618 -9.41 -19.82 15.68
CA GLU A 618 -9.67 -21.19 15.22
C GLU A 618 -10.56 -21.19 13.96
N SER A 619 -11.52 -20.27 13.84
CA SER A 619 -12.30 -20.08 12.61
C SER A 619 -11.42 -19.68 11.43
N ASP A 620 -10.51 -18.72 11.62
CA ASP A 620 -9.57 -18.29 10.56
C ASP A 620 -8.65 -19.45 10.14
N VAL A 621 -8.16 -20.26 11.09
CA VAL A 621 -7.36 -21.47 10.80
C VAL A 621 -8.15 -22.42 9.90
N THR A 622 -9.40 -22.72 10.25
CA THR A 622 -10.27 -23.60 9.44
C THR A 622 -10.52 -23.04 8.05
N SER A 623 -10.82 -21.75 7.94
CA SER A 623 -11.04 -21.08 6.65
C SER A 623 -9.79 -21.12 5.76
N PHE A 624 -8.60 -20.86 6.33
CA PHE A 624 -7.36 -20.91 5.56
C PHE A 624 -6.96 -22.34 5.18
N LEU A 625 -7.21 -23.33 6.03
CA LEU A 625 -6.99 -24.73 5.68
C LEU A 625 -7.87 -25.18 4.51
N ALA A 626 -9.14 -24.77 4.51
CA ALA A 626 -10.07 -25.08 3.41
C ALA A 626 -9.53 -24.56 2.06
N LEU A 627 -8.93 -23.35 2.05
CA LEU A 627 -8.28 -22.81 0.84
C LEU A 627 -7.09 -23.67 0.39
N LEU A 628 -6.26 -24.15 1.31
CA LEU A 628 -5.14 -25.02 0.97
C LEU A 628 -5.62 -26.40 0.47
N GLN A 629 -6.78 -26.84 0.90
CA GLN A 629 -7.39 -28.10 0.46
C GLN A 629 -7.97 -28.03 -0.97
N GLU A 630 -8.30 -26.84 -1.46
CA GLU A 630 -8.72 -26.64 -2.85
C GLU A 630 -7.56 -26.85 -3.85
N ASP A 631 -6.31 -26.70 -3.40
CA ASP A 631 -5.13 -26.97 -4.20
C ASP A 631 -4.85 -28.48 -4.26
N LEU A 632 -5.14 -29.07 -5.41
CA LEU A 632 -4.95 -30.49 -5.65
C LEU A 632 -3.47 -30.91 -5.62
N GLU A 633 -2.52 -29.99 -5.86
CA GLU A 633 -1.09 -30.28 -5.86
C GLU A 633 -0.54 -30.44 -4.43
N LEU A 634 -1.12 -29.73 -3.45
CA LEU A 634 -0.71 -29.82 -2.04
C LEU A 634 -1.12 -31.14 -1.37
N ALA A 635 -2.14 -31.83 -1.89
CA ALA A 635 -2.74 -33.02 -1.27
C ALA A 635 -3.04 -32.81 0.24
N ALA A 636 -3.54 -31.62 0.59
CA ALA A 636 -3.75 -31.16 1.97
C ALA A 636 -5.02 -31.73 2.66
N HIS A 637 -5.56 -32.84 2.17
CA HIS A 637 -6.75 -33.48 2.75
C HIS A 637 -6.38 -34.42 3.90
N TYR A 638 -7.23 -34.51 4.92
CA TYR A 638 -7.03 -35.47 5.99
C TYR A 638 -7.11 -36.89 5.42
N PRO A 639 -6.15 -37.79 5.74
CA PRO A 639 -6.18 -39.16 5.26
C PRO A 639 -7.39 -39.93 5.80
N GLU A 640 -7.71 -41.08 5.21
CA GLU A 640 -8.91 -41.84 5.56
C GLU A 640 -9.03 -42.11 7.09
N PRO A 641 -10.25 -42.05 7.68
CA PRO A 641 -10.46 -42.36 9.09
C PRO A 641 -9.86 -43.72 9.48
N GLY A 642 -9.05 -43.75 10.55
CA GLY A 642 -8.36 -44.95 11.03
C GLY A 642 -6.89 -45.10 10.59
N THR A 643 -6.36 -44.13 9.84
CA THR A 643 -4.92 -43.98 9.56
C THR A 643 -4.14 -43.42 10.75
N ASP A 644 -4.78 -42.59 11.56
CA ASP A 644 -4.25 -42.11 12.82
C ASP A 644 -4.38 -43.21 13.91
N ARG A 645 -3.23 -43.78 14.30
CA ARG A 645 -3.13 -44.93 15.21
C ARG A 645 -2.06 -44.69 16.26
N LEU A 646 -2.47 -44.61 17.52
CA LEU A 646 -1.57 -44.63 18.66
C LEU A 646 -1.56 -45.98 19.35
N TYR A 647 -0.38 -46.57 19.47
CA TYR A 647 -0.15 -47.78 20.26
C TYR A 647 0.26 -47.42 21.70
N GLU A 648 0.10 -48.37 22.62
CA GLU A 648 0.65 -48.22 23.98
C GLU A 648 2.15 -47.89 23.93
N ALA A 649 2.63 -46.99 24.79
CA ALA A 649 3.99 -46.46 24.74
C ALA A 649 5.12 -47.51 24.82
N THR A 650 4.81 -48.69 25.35
CA THR A 650 5.72 -49.86 25.47
C THR A 650 5.80 -50.68 24.18
N TYR A 651 4.83 -50.53 23.27
CA TYR A 651 4.80 -51.27 22.01
C TYR A 651 5.83 -50.70 21.04
N ARG A 652 6.65 -51.58 20.47
CA ARG A 652 7.70 -51.22 19.52
C ARG A 652 7.29 -51.67 18.13
N HIS A 653 7.53 -50.80 17.15
CA HIS A 653 7.31 -51.10 15.75
C HIS A 653 8.09 -52.36 15.33
N ILE A 654 7.43 -53.25 14.56
CA ILE A 654 7.94 -54.60 14.24
C ILE A 654 9.18 -54.52 13.33
N ASP A 655 9.15 -53.65 12.31
CA ASP A 655 10.24 -53.45 11.35
C ASP A 655 10.57 -51.97 11.22
N LYS A 656 11.81 -51.55 11.48
CA LYS A 656 12.19 -50.14 11.49
C LYS A 656 12.16 -49.46 10.12
N ASP A 657 12.17 -50.25 9.04
CA ASP A 657 12.30 -49.76 7.67
C ASP A 657 10.99 -49.85 6.88
N MET A 658 9.94 -50.44 7.46
CA MET A 658 8.62 -50.59 6.85
C MET A 658 7.59 -49.65 7.49
N PRO A 659 6.69 -48.99 6.74
CA PRO A 659 5.63 -48.17 7.33
C PRO A 659 4.56 -49.05 8.01
N CYS A 660 3.89 -48.47 9.01
CA CYS A 660 3.03 -49.21 9.95
C CYS A 660 1.81 -49.87 9.29
N ASP A 661 1.35 -49.32 8.17
CA ASP A 661 0.28 -49.83 7.31
C ASP A 661 0.67 -51.12 6.55
N LYS A 662 1.96 -51.32 6.31
CA LYS A 662 2.50 -52.49 5.60
C LYS A 662 3.17 -53.52 6.52
N CYS A 663 3.53 -53.10 7.73
CA CYS A 663 4.32 -53.88 8.68
C CYS A 663 3.50 -54.94 9.47
N GLY A 664 2.17 -54.79 9.55
CA GLY A 664 1.31 -55.71 10.28
C GLY A 664 1.33 -55.52 11.81
N CYS A 665 1.60 -54.30 12.28
CA CYS A 665 1.62 -53.95 13.70
C CYS A 665 0.30 -54.30 14.40
N ASN A 666 0.38 -55.16 15.42
CA ASN A 666 -0.73 -55.76 16.16
C ASN A 666 -0.78 -55.34 17.64
N GLY A 667 -0.08 -54.26 18.00
CA GLY A 667 -0.07 -53.73 19.35
C GLY A 667 -1.45 -53.26 19.80
N LYS A 668 -1.62 -53.11 21.11
CA LYS A 668 -2.85 -52.57 21.68
C LYS A 668 -2.96 -51.07 21.36
N LEU A 669 -4.03 -50.69 20.69
CA LEU A 669 -4.34 -49.30 20.37
C LEU A 669 -4.90 -48.56 21.58
N VAL A 670 -4.52 -47.30 21.71
CA VAL A 670 -5.09 -46.36 22.66
C VAL A 670 -6.30 -45.71 22.01
N LEU A 671 -7.45 -45.72 22.70
CA LEU A 671 -8.69 -45.15 22.18
C LEU A 671 -8.75 -43.65 22.46
N TRP A 672 -9.09 -42.86 21.43
CA TRP A 672 -9.42 -41.44 21.58
C TRP A 672 -10.91 -41.18 21.45
N GLU A 673 -11.38 -40.09 22.02
CA GLU A 673 -12.74 -39.60 21.81
C GLU A 673 -12.87 -38.82 20.50
N ARG A 674 -11.87 -37.99 20.16
CA ARG A 674 -11.90 -37.12 18.98
C ARG A 674 -11.88 -37.85 17.63
N LEU A 675 -11.38 -39.08 17.56
CA LEU A 675 -11.37 -39.88 16.33
C LEU A 675 -12.61 -40.78 16.14
N ARG A 676 -13.58 -40.76 17.07
CA ARG A 676 -14.78 -41.63 16.96
C ARG A 676 -15.83 -41.13 15.98
N GLN A 677 -15.76 -39.87 15.54
CA GLN A 677 -16.84 -39.16 14.83
C GLN A 677 -16.55 -38.84 13.36
N GLY A 678 -15.49 -39.40 12.75
CA GLY A 678 -15.13 -39.17 11.34
C GLY A 678 -13.83 -38.40 11.18
N VAL A 679 -13.73 -37.55 10.15
CA VAL A 679 -12.57 -36.67 9.93
C VAL A 679 -12.56 -35.56 10.98
N PRO A 680 -11.50 -35.44 11.79
CA PRO A 680 -11.46 -34.47 12.88
C PRO A 680 -11.11 -33.07 12.40
N GLU A 681 -11.77 -32.05 12.96
CA GLU A 681 -11.31 -30.67 12.83
C GLU A 681 -10.01 -30.46 13.64
N PRO A 682 -9.00 -29.77 13.07
CA PRO A 682 -7.73 -29.54 13.74
C PRO A 682 -7.89 -28.52 14.86
N LYS A 683 -7.29 -28.79 16.02
CA LYS A 683 -7.25 -27.87 17.16
C LYS A 683 -5.87 -27.25 17.33
N VAL A 684 -5.84 -26.03 17.86
CA VAL A 684 -4.61 -25.32 18.18
C VAL A 684 -4.26 -25.46 19.66
N HIS A 685 -3.09 -26.01 19.95
CA HIS A 685 -2.57 -26.22 21.29
C HIS A 685 -1.41 -25.27 21.57
N PHE A 686 -1.38 -24.68 22.76
CA PHE A 686 -0.27 -23.80 23.18
C PHE A 686 0.50 -24.47 24.30
N GLY A 687 1.80 -24.72 24.11
CA GLY A 687 2.61 -25.40 25.13
C GLY A 687 4.11 -25.32 24.89
N ARG A 688 4.88 -26.04 25.71
CA ARG A 688 6.34 -26.11 25.56
C ARG A 688 6.70 -27.17 24.52
N ILE A 689 7.71 -26.89 23.69
CA ILE A 689 8.19 -27.80 22.66
C ILE A 689 9.63 -28.23 22.99
N ALA A 690 9.90 -29.54 22.93
CA ALA A 690 11.23 -30.09 23.07
C ALA A 690 11.99 -30.07 21.73
N SER A 691 13.22 -29.55 21.75
CA SER A 691 14.11 -29.46 20.59
C SER A 691 15.41 -30.23 20.84
N GLY A 692 15.91 -30.98 19.85
CA GLY A 692 17.17 -31.72 19.96
C GLY A 692 17.71 -32.27 18.64
N ASP A 693 18.92 -32.83 18.65
CA ASP A 693 19.57 -33.42 17.46
C ASP A 693 19.15 -34.87 17.20
N THR A 694 18.30 -35.45 18.05
CA THR A 694 17.80 -36.81 17.88
C THR A 694 16.30 -36.84 17.60
N VAL A 695 15.89 -37.72 16.69
CA VAL A 695 14.47 -38.00 16.44
C VAL A 695 13.93 -38.87 17.57
N MET A 696 12.89 -38.40 18.27
CA MET A 696 12.23 -39.18 19.32
C MET A 696 11.45 -40.36 18.70
N LYS A 697 11.98 -41.57 18.86
CA LYS A 697 11.37 -42.83 18.35
C LYS A 697 10.97 -43.80 19.47
N SER A 698 10.78 -43.30 20.70
CA SER A 698 10.49 -44.12 21.88
C SER A 698 9.35 -43.49 22.67
N GLY A 699 8.18 -44.14 22.65
CA GLY A 699 7.00 -43.67 23.39
C GLY A 699 7.24 -43.57 24.89
N GLN A 700 7.99 -44.51 25.47
CA GLN A 700 8.36 -44.46 26.89
C GLN A 700 9.25 -43.25 27.21
N ASN A 701 10.28 -43.00 26.40
CA ASN A 701 11.19 -41.87 26.64
C ASN A 701 10.49 -40.52 26.39
N ARG A 702 9.65 -40.45 25.35
CA ARG A 702 8.75 -39.32 25.10
C ARG A 702 7.93 -39.00 26.34
N ASP A 703 7.23 -39.98 26.92
CA ASP A 703 6.36 -39.77 28.07
C ASP A 703 7.13 -39.34 29.32
N ASP A 704 8.33 -39.92 29.53
CA ASP A 704 9.20 -39.54 30.65
C ASP A 704 9.74 -38.11 30.50
N ILE A 705 10.17 -37.71 29.30
CA ILE A 705 10.64 -36.35 29.00
C ILE A 705 9.48 -35.36 29.10
N ALA A 706 8.32 -35.69 28.53
CA ALA A 706 7.11 -34.86 28.60
C ALA A 706 6.71 -34.59 30.05
N ARG A 707 6.75 -35.62 30.91
CA ARG A 707 6.46 -35.50 32.35
C ARG A 707 7.49 -34.63 33.07
N LYS A 708 8.79 -34.82 32.79
CA LYS A 708 9.88 -34.10 33.46
C LYS A 708 9.98 -32.64 33.04
N LEU A 709 9.83 -32.33 31.75
CA LEU A 709 10.07 -31.00 31.19
C LEU A 709 8.78 -30.21 30.90
N GLY A 710 7.62 -30.86 30.98
CA GLY A 710 6.31 -30.26 30.70
C GLY A 710 6.13 -29.89 29.22
N VAL A 711 6.70 -30.71 28.32
CA VAL A 711 6.62 -30.51 26.86
C VAL A 711 5.46 -31.28 26.25
N ILE A 712 4.92 -30.77 25.15
CA ILE A 712 3.77 -31.36 24.44
C ILE A 712 4.07 -31.76 23.00
N ALA A 713 5.29 -31.49 22.52
CA ALA A 713 5.76 -31.85 21.18
C ALA A 713 7.28 -31.96 21.15
N PHE A 714 7.81 -32.69 20.16
CA PHE A 714 9.23 -32.90 19.88
C PHE A 714 9.55 -32.50 18.43
N GLU A 715 10.62 -31.74 18.25
CA GLU A 715 11.16 -31.31 16.95
C GLU A 715 12.68 -31.15 17.03
N MET A 716 13.33 -30.73 15.94
CA MET A 716 14.81 -30.83 15.83
C MET A 716 15.52 -29.53 15.43
N GLU A 717 14.83 -28.41 15.29
CA GLU A 717 15.42 -27.23 14.64
C GLU A 717 15.41 -25.98 15.51
N SER A 718 14.33 -25.79 16.26
CA SER A 718 13.98 -24.49 16.82
C SER A 718 14.99 -23.99 17.85
N ALA A 719 15.67 -24.89 18.57
CA ALA A 719 16.72 -24.49 19.50
C ALA A 719 17.87 -23.74 18.82
N GLY A 720 18.28 -24.16 17.61
CA GLY A 720 19.34 -23.47 16.88
C GLY A 720 18.90 -22.15 16.25
N VAL A 721 17.66 -22.09 15.74
CA VAL A 721 17.08 -20.83 15.19
C VAL A 721 17.01 -19.75 16.27
N TRP A 722 16.60 -20.15 17.48
CA TRP A 722 16.36 -19.26 18.61
C TRP A 722 17.61 -18.49 19.05
N ASP A 723 18.80 -19.09 18.96
CA ASP A 723 20.06 -18.44 19.30
C ASP A 723 20.41 -17.26 18.36
N SER A 724 19.84 -17.24 17.15
CA SER A 724 20.18 -16.27 16.10
C SER A 724 19.11 -15.19 15.92
N LEU A 725 17.83 -15.56 16.05
CA LEU A 725 16.67 -14.70 15.84
C LEU A 725 15.60 -14.95 16.92
N PRO A 726 14.89 -13.91 17.40
CA PRO A 726 13.67 -14.12 18.17
C PRO A 726 12.72 -14.98 17.33
N CYS A 727 12.19 -16.08 17.89
CA CYS A 727 11.32 -16.95 17.10
C CYS A 727 10.03 -17.41 17.79
N LEU A 728 9.07 -17.75 16.95
CA LEU A 728 7.82 -18.42 17.29
C LEU A 728 7.78 -19.75 16.54
N VAL A 729 7.43 -20.85 17.22
CA VAL A 729 7.39 -22.17 16.61
C VAL A 729 5.94 -22.58 16.43
N VAL A 730 5.58 -22.96 15.20
CA VAL A 730 4.25 -23.43 14.81
C VAL A 730 4.42 -24.78 14.12
N LYS A 731 3.91 -25.85 14.74
CA LYS A 731 4.15 -27.21 14.25
C LYS A 731 2.87 -28.00 14.07
N GLY A 732 2.71 -28.65 12.93
CA GLY A 732 1.63 -29.62 12.70
C GLY A 732 2.01 -31.01 13.23
N ALA A 733 1.11 -31.66 13.96
CA ALA A 733 1.33 -33.01 14.48
C ALA A 733 1.28 -34.04 13.33
N CYS A 734 2.41 -34.67 13.01
CA CYS A 734 2.48 -35.70 11.96
C CYS A 734 2.72 -37.13 12.50
N ASP A 735 3.25 -37.26 13.71
CA ASP A 735 3.37 -38.54 14.43
C ASP A 735 3.29 -38.30 15.94
N TYR A 736 3.46 -39.36 16.74
CA TYR A 736 3.40 -39.29 18.21
C TYR A 736 4.76 -39.38 18.90
N ALA A 737 5.85 -38.99 18.23
CA ALA A 737 7.20 -39.09 18.78
C ALA A 737 7.49 -40.50 19.35
N ASP A 738 7.15 -41.53 18.59
CA ASP A 738 7.38 -42.92 18.94
C ASP A 738 7.94 -43.70 17.74
N SER A 739 7.98 -45.03 17.82
CA SER A 739 8.52 -45.84 16.73
C SER A 739 7.61 -45.93 15.50
N HIS A 740 6.38 -45.41 15.55
CA HIS A 740 5.36 -45.57 14.49
C HIS A 740 5.26 -44.27 13.68
N LYS A 741 5.64 -44.34 12.40
CA LYS A 741 5.50 -43.20 11.48
C LYS A 741 4.13 -43.19 10.82
N ALA A 742 3.51 -42.02 10.71
CA ALA A 742 2.30 -41.79 9.92
C ALA A 742 2.63 -40.87 8.72
N GLN A 743 3.23 -41.42 7.66
CA GLN A 743 3.60 -40.62 6.49
C GLN A 743 2.40 -39.98 5.79
N ALA A 744 1.25 -40.65 5.80
CA ALA A 744 0.02 -40.19 5.14
C ALA A 744 -0.56 -38.88 5.71
N THR A 745 -0.17 -38.46 6.93
CA THR A 745 -0.67 -37.24 7.58
C THR A 745 0.24 -36.03 7.40
N GLN A 746 1.43 -36.19 6.79
CA GLN A 746 2.44 -35.13 6.73
C GLN A 746 1.98 -33.89 5.96
N ASN A 747 1.37 -34.07 4.78
CA ASN A 747 0.86 -32.96 3.97
C ASN A 747 -0.27 -32.22 4.68
N TYR A 748 -1.20 -32.97 5.29
CA TYR A 748 -2.26 -32.37 6.10
C TYR A 748 -1.70 -31.58 7.28
N ALA A 749 -0.75 -32.14 8.03
CA ALA A 749 -0.11 -31.47 9.16
C ALA A 749 0.68 -30.22 8.74
N ALA A 750 1.36 -30.25 7.58
CA ALA A 750 2.03 -29.09 7.02
C ALA A 750 1.01 -27.99 6.66
N ALA A 751 -0.09 -28.36 5.99
CA ALA A 751 -1.15 -27.43 5.62
C ALA A 751 -1.84 -26.81 6.85
N THR A 752 -2.12 -27.59 7.90
CA THR A 752 -2.71 -27.06 9.14
C THR A 752 -1.75 -26.10 9.85
N ALA A 753 -0.44 -26.41 9.88
CA ALA A 753 0.58 -25.52 10.41
C ALA A 753 0.67 -24.20 9.62
N ALA A 754 0.63 -24.26 8.28
CA ALA A 754 0.66 -23.10 7.40
C ALA A 754 -0.61 -22.22 7.55
N ALA A 755 -1.79 -22.84 7.61
CA ALA A 755 -3.05 -22.15 7.89
C ALA A 755 -3.03 -21.45 9.26
N CYS A 756 -2.48 -22.11 10.28
CA CYS A 756 -2.31 -21.53 11.61
C CYS A 756 -1.34 -20.35 11.62
N ASN A 757 -0.21 -20.46 10.90
CA ASN A 757 0.72 -19.36 10.72
C ASN A 757 0.03 -18.14 10.08
N LYS A 758 -0.74 -18.34 8.99
CA LYS A 758 -1.51 -17.26 8.34
C LYS A 758 -2.50 -16.61 9.29
N ALA A 759 -3.21 -17.40 10.11
CA ALA A 759 -4.13 -16.88 11.11
C ALA A 759 -3.43 -16.10 12.23
N ILE A 760 -2.25 -16.52 12.68
CA ILE A 760 -1.44 -15.76 13.64
C ILE A 760 -1.08 -14.39 13.05
N LEU A 761 -0.61 -14.37 11.79
CA LEU A 761 -0.24 -13.14 11.09
C LEU A 761 -1.45 -12.22 10.83
N HIS A 762 -2.64 -12.78 10.60
CA HIS A 762 -3.89 -12.04 10.46
C HIS A 762 -4.27 -11.29 11.75
N HIS A 763 -4.07 -11.90 12.92
CA HIS A 763 -4.36 -11.27 14.21
C HIS A 763 -3.22 -10.44 14.77
N TRP A 764 -2.01 -10.59 14.24
CA TRP A 764 -0.85 -9.80 14.64
C TRP A 764 -0.85 -8.47 13.90
N MET A 765 -1.23 -7.42 14.62
CA MET A 765 -1.11 -6.04 14.15
C MET A 765 0.28 -5.54 14.50
N VAL A 766 1.21 -5.65 13.55
CA VAL A 766 2.39 -4.79 13.54
C VAL A 766 1.88 -3.42 13.08
N PRO A 767 2.23 -2.30 13.75
CA PRO A 767 2.08 -1.00 13.12
C PRO A 767 2.68 -1.13 11.72
N THR A 768 1.90 -0.86 10.66
CA THR A 768 2.52 -0.69 9.34
C THR A 768 3.71 0.22 9.55
N CYS A 769 4.85 -0.13 8.97
CA CYS A 769 6.10 0.62 9.05
C CYS A 769 5.94 2.02 8.43
N HIS A 770 5.08 2.87 8.99
CA HIS A 770 5.47 4.15 9.52
C HIS A 770 6.33 3.86 10.74
N ASP A 771 7.57 3.45 10.50
CA ASP A 771 8.61 3.80 11.44
C ASP A 771 8.84 5.29 11.19
N PRO A 772 8.49 6.20 12.11
CA PRO A 772 8.88 7.60 11.95
C PRO A 772 10.40 7.75 11.90
N ALA A 773 11.18 6.73 12.30
CA ALA A 773 12.62 6.65 12.08
C ALA A 773 13.03 6.38 10.61
N GLY A 774 12.11 5.89 9.76
CA GLY A 774 12.37 5.69 8.33
C GLY A 774 12.39 6.99 7.51
N GLU A 775 11.84 8.09 8.03
CA GLU A 775 12.04 9.43 7.44
C GLU A 775 13.45 9.99 7.70
N GLU A 776 14.19 9.47 8.70
CA GLU A 776 15.47 10.07 9.13
C GLU A 776 16.69 9.62 8.29
N ASN A 777 16.52 8.72 7.32
CA ASN A 777 17.64 8.13 6.55
C ASN A 777 17.40 8.07 5.02
N LEU A 778 16.61 9.02 4.50
CA LEU A 778 16.63 9.31 3.07
C LEU A 778 17.97 9.98 2.69
N PRO A 779 18.54 9.71 1.51
CA PRO A 779 19.72 10.44 1.07
C PRO A 779 19.36 11.92 0.93
N HIS A 780 20.14 12.78 1.58
CA HIS A 780 19.89 14.22 1.59
C HIS A 780 20.86 14.93 0.65
N PHE A 781 20.35 15.62 -0.37
CA PHE A 781 21.16 16.46 -1.26
C PHE A 781 20.99 17.94 -0.90
N LEU A 782 21.72 18.39 0.11
CA LEU A 782 21.65 19.75 0.66
C LEU A 782 22.74 20.63 0.06
N VAL A 783 22.64 20.87 -1.24
CA VAL A 783 23.53 21.74 -2.01
C VAL A 783 22.77 23.01 -2.40
N PRO A 784 23.23 24.21 -2.01
CA PRO A 784 22.46 25.46 -2.14
C PRO A 784 22.40 26.00 -3.58
N PHE A 785 22.97 25.30 -4.56
CA PHE A 785 23.07 25.76 -5.95
C PHE A 785 22.63 24.69 -6.95
N PRO A 786 21.85 25.07 -7.98
CA PRO A 786 21.53 24.18 -9.10
C PRO A 786 22.78 23.79 -9.89
N PRO A 787 22.73 22.70 -10.68
CA PRO A 787 23.84 22.35 -11.56
C PRO A 787 24.07 23.47 -12.58
N ASN A 788 25.34 23.73 -12.91
CA ASN A 788 25.71 24.68 -13.95
C ASN A 788 25.75 23.94 -15.30
N GLU A 789 24.72 24.12 -16.14
CA GLU A 789 24.58 23.45 -17.44
C GLU A 789 25.65 23.87 -18.45
N ASP A 790 26.27 25.05 -18.28
CA ASP A 790 27.35 25.57 -19.11
C ASP A 790 28.75 25.13 -18.63
N PHE A 791 28.83 24.26 -17.61
CA PHE A 791 30.12 23.80 -17.09
C PHE A 791 30.83 22.88 -18.09
N VAL A 792 31.86 23.41 -18.76
CA VAL A 792 32.64 22.68 -19.76
C VAL A 792 34.14 22.64 -19.41
N GLY A 793 34.78 21.50 -19.67
CA GLY A 793 36.21 21.26 -19.40
C GLY A 793 36.51 20.78 -17.96
N ARG A 794 37.81 20.65 -17.62
CA ARG A 794 38.33 20.23 -16.29
C ARG A 794 38.01 18.78 -15.88
N GLN A 795 37.79 17.90 -16.86
CA GLN A 795 37.51 16.48 -16.62
C GLN A 795 38.66 15.78 -15.88
N ASP A 796 39.90 16.18 -16.14
CA ASP A 796 41.11 15.73 -15.45
C ASP A 796 41.06 15.95 -13.93
N ILE A 797 40.54 17.12 -13.50
CA ILE A 797 40.38 17.45 -12.08
C ILE A 797 39.22 16.66 -11.46
N LEU A 798 38.10 16.52 -12.17
CA LEU A 798 36.96 15.74 -11.71
C LEU A 798 37.31 14.26 -11.56
N ASP A 799 38.07 13.70 -12.50
CA ASP A 799 38.57 12.32 -12.43
C ASP A 799 39.53 12.13 -11.26
N ASP A 800 40.38 13.13 -10.97
CA ASP A 800 41.24 13.08 -9.79
C ASP A 800 40.45 13.14 -8.48
N LEU A 801 39.41 13.98 -8.40
CA LEU A 801 38.48 13.99 -7.26
C LEU A 801 37.80 12.63 -7.07
N ARG A 802 37.32 11.98 -8.15
CA ARG A 802 36.70 10.64 -8.08
C ARG A 802 37.68 9.59 -7.54
N ARG A 803 38.94 9.60 -8.00
CA ARG A 803 39.97 8.68 -7.49
C ARG A 803 40.30 8.95 -6.02
N GLN A 804 40.35 10.22 -5.63
CA GLN A 804 40.68 10.58 -4.25
C GLN A 804 39.54 10.27 -3.29
N LEU A 805 38.28 10.54 -3.67
CA LEU A 805 37.05 10.35 -2.90
C LEU A 805 36.29 9.06 -3.29
N SER A 806 37.02 8.02 -3.71
CA SER A 806 36.44 6.74 -4.15
C SER A 806 35.59 6.07 -3.06
N PRO A 807 34.46 5.43 -3.39
CA PRO A 807 33.65 4.61 -2.46
C PRO A 807 34.41 3.49 -1.78
N GLU A 808 35.49 2.97 -2.37
CA GLU A 808 36.28 1.87 -1.82
C GLU A 808 37.14 2.27 -0.60
N LYS A 809 37.26 3.58 -0.31
CA LYS A 809 38.03 4.08 0.84
C LYS A 809 37.10 4.30 2.02
N SER A 810 37.43 3.66 3.15
CA SER A 810 36.73 3.85 4.42
C SER A 810 36.79 5.28 4.96
N TYR A 811 37.70 6.15 4.51
CA TYR A 811 37.62 7.59 4.80
C TYR A 811 38.47 8.31 3.77
N ALA A 812 37.94 9.39 3.20
CA ALA A 812 38.65 10.16 2.18
C ALA A 812 38.46 11.66 2.37
N LEU A 813 39.56 12.41 2.27
CA LEU A 813 39.58 13.87 2.29
C LEU A 813 40.37 14.36 1.08
N ALA A 814 39.76 15.24 0.29
CA ALA A 814 40.41 15.93 -0.83
C ALA A 814 40.33 17.46 -0.64
N ALA A 815 41.30 18.19 -1.18
CA ALA A 815 41.31 19.65 -1.14
C ALA A 815 41.57 20.27 -2.52
N LEU A 816 40.69 21.18 -2.94
CA LEU A 816 40.86 22.07 -4.09
C LEU A 816 41.50 23.38 -3.65
N PHE A 817 42.72 23.64 -4.11
CA PHE A 817 43.49 24.83 -3.74
C PHE A 817 43.81 25.70 -4.96
N GLY A 818 43.59 27.03 -4.87
CA GLY A 818 43.90 27.98 -5.96
C GLY A 818 43.44 29.41 -5.69
N LEU A 819 43.84 30.37 -6.55
CA LEU A 819 43.51 31.80 -6.41
C LEU A 819 41.98 32.06 -6.35
N GLY A 820 41.58 33.24 -5.85
CA GLY A 820 40.18 33.65 -5.86
C GLY A 820 39.64 33.77 -7.30
N GLY A 821 38.37 33.45 -7.53
CA GLY A 821 37.72 33.60 -8.84
C GLY A 821 38.01 32.50 -9.88
N VAL A 822 38.89 31.54 -9.57
CA VAL A 822 39.30 30.51 -10.55
C VAL A 822 38.34 29.33 -10.74
N GLY A 823 37.17 29.36 -10.10
CA GLY A 823 36.12 28.34 -10.29
C GLY A 823 36.19 27.12 -9.38
N LYS A 824 36.93 27.13 -8.25
CA LYS A 824 36.99 26.00 -7.30
C LYS A 824 35.61 25.55 -6.81
N THR A 825 34.78 26.50 -6.39
CA THR A 825 33.40 26.27 -5.98
C THR A 825 32.57 25.67 -7.11
N GLN A 826 32.78 26.11 -8.36
CA GLN A 826 32.10 25.54 -9.53
C GLN A 826 32.56 24.11 -9.84
N ILE A 827 33.83 23.78 -9.63
CA ILE A 827 34.35 22.40 -9.78
C ILE A 827 33.78 21.49 -8.69
N ALA A 828 33.75 21.95 -7.43
CA ALA A 828 33.13 21.21 -6.34
C ALA A 828 31.63 20.99 -6.60
N LEU A 829 30.94 22.00 -7.12
CA LEU A 829 29.53 21.93 -7.50
C LEU A 829 29.29 20.92 -8.64
N ALA A 830 30.09 20.97 -9.70
CA ALA A 830 30.02 20.01 -10.80
C ALA A 830 30.28 18.57 -10.33
N TYR A 831 31.26 18.39 -9.43
CA TYR A 831 31.57 17.08 -8.85
C TYR A 831 30.41 16.51 -8.05
N VAL A 832 29.80 17.28 -7.13
CA VAL A 832 28.71 16.77 -6.29
C VAL A 832 27.45 16.43 -7.08
N HIS A 833 27.11 17.22 -8.10
CA HIS A 833 25.97 16.93 -8.98
C HIS A 833 26.20 15.68 -9.83
N GLN A 834 27.41 15.47 -10.34
CA GLN A 834 27.77 14.24 -11.04
C GLN A 834 27.79 13.01 -10.12
N LEU A 835 28.28 13.18 -8.88
CA LEU A 835 28.26 12.12 -7.87
C LEU A 835 26.82 11.73 -7.52
N HIS A 836 25.95 12.71 -7.29
CA HIS A 836 24.54 12.45 -6.97
C HIS A 836 23.80 11.75 -8.12
N ALA A 837 24.11 12.08 -9.38
CA ALA A 837 23.56 11.38 -10.53
C ALA A 837 24.03 9.91 -10.66
N GLN A 838 25.24 9.59 -10.19
CA GLN A 838 25.83 8.25 -10.26
C GLN A 838 25.52 7.39 -9.01
N SER A 839 25.29 8.04 -7.87
CA SER A 839 25.06 7.41 -6.58
C SER A 839 24.00 8.24 -5.82
N PRO A 840 22.71 8.12 -6.21
CA PRO A 840 21.62 8.89 -5.61
C PRO A 840 21.37 8.55 -4.13
N ASP A 841 21.91 7.43 -3.66
CA ASP A 841 21.84 6.97 -2.27
C ASP A 841 22.86 7.63 -1.33
N ASP A 842 23.81 8.41 -1.85
CA ASP A 842 24.81 9.14 -1.06
C ASP A 842 24.26 10.52 -0.65
N SER A 843 24.31 10.84 0.65
CA SER A 843 23.96 12.18 1.14
C SER A 843 25.06 13.19 0.83
N VAL A 844 24.71 14.39 0.38
CA VAL A 844 25.65 15.48 0.13
C VAL A 844 25.28 16.71 0.96
N PHE A 845 26.23 17.20 1.73
CA PHE A 845 26.08 18.38 2.59
C PHE A 845 27.04 19.49 2.15
N TRP A 846 26.57 20.74 2.12
CA TRP A 846 27.38 21.90 1.76
C TRP A 846 27.50 22.89 2.91
N ILE A 847 28.72 23.15 3.37
CA ILE A 847 29.03 24.04 4.50
C ILE A 847 29.89 25.21 4.01
N TYR A 848 29.47 26.44 4.34
CA TYR A 848 30.30 27.62 4.13
C TYR A 848 31.17 27.90 5.35
N ALA A 849 32.49 27.79 5.20
CA ALA A 849 33.45 27.94 6.29
C ALA A 849 34.35 29.17 6.11
N SER A 850 33.80 30.27 5.56
CA SER A 850 34.55 31.53 5.43
C SER A 850 34.82 32.23 6.77
N ASN A 851 34.02 31.93 7.79
CA ASN A 851 34.23 32.30 9.20
C ASN A 851 33.42 31.33 10.09
N GLU A 852 33.60 31.40 11.41
CA GLU A 852 32.90 30.51 12.36
C GLU A 852 31.37 30.68 12.32
N GLU A 853 30.87 31.91 12.25
CA GLU A 853 29.43 32.21 12.25
C GLU A 853 28.71 31.58 11.04
N ARG A 854 29.29 31.68 9.84
CA ARG A 854 28.71 31.07 8.63
C ARG A 854 28.75 29.55 8.65
N MET A 855 29.79 28.96 9.26
CA MET A 855 29.86 27.52 9.43
C MET A 855 28.74 27.05 10.36
N ARG A 856 28.55 27.74 11.50
CA ARG A 856 27.45 27.48 12.44
C ARG A 856 26.08 27.62 11.77
N GLN A 857 25.85 28.70 11.03
CA GLN A 857 24.59 28.91 10.28
C GLN A 857 24.32 27.80 9.26
N SER A 858 25.35 27.34 8.54
CA SER A 858 25.22 26.23 7.58
C SER A 858 24.85 24.93 8.30
N CYS A 859 25.46 24.65 9.45
CA CYS A 859 25.16 23.47 10.25
C CYS A 859 23.73 23.53 10.82
N VAL A 860 23.28 24.66 11.34
CA VAL A 860 21.89 24.85 11.81
C VAL A 860 20.89 24.57 10.69
N ALA A 861 21.09 25.18 9.53
CA ALA A 861 20.20 24.99 8.38
C ALA A 861 20.13 23.52 7.92
N ILE A 862 21.25 22.79 8.00
CA ILE A 862 21.28 21.35 7.71
C ILE A 862 20.53 20.57 8.79
N MET A 863 20.80 20.80 10.07
CA MET A 863 20.17 20.08 11.18
C MET A 863 18.64 20.31 11.25
N GLU A 864 18.15 21.51 10.94
CA GLU A 864 16.73 21.81 10.81
C GLU A 864 16.07 21.03 9.66
N GLN A 865 16.73 20.95 8.50
CA GLN A 865 16.24 20.19 7.35
C GLN A 865 16.26 18.67 7.59
N LEU A 866 17.21 18.20 8.41
CA LEU A 866 17.29 16.82 8.88
C LEU A 866 16.32 16.52 10.03
N LYS A 867 15.57 17.52 10.53
CA LYS A 867 14.64 17.41 11.66
C LYS A 867 15.26 16.84 12.94
N VAL A 868 16.57 17.00 13.15
CA VAL A 868 17.26 16.46 14.34
C VAL A 868 16.89 17.30 15.57
N PRO A 869 16.35 16.71 16.65
CA PRO A 869 15.98 17.47 17.85
C PRO A 869 17.20 18.13 18.48
N HIS A 870 17.21 19.46 18.56
CA HIS A 870 18.22 20.20 19.31
C HIS A 870 17.54 21.21 20.26
N SER A 871 17.87 21.14 21.55
CA SER A 871 17.38 22.08 22.56
C SER A 871 18.10 23.43 22.43
N GLU A 872 17.34 24.54 22.43
CA GLU A 872 17.92 25.88 22.56
C GLU A 872 18.62 26.00 23.92
N GLY A 873 19.95 25.86 23.95
CA GLY A 873 20.76 26.35 25.07
C GLY A 873 21.95 25.53 25.56
N GLU A 874 22.12 24.25 25.25
CA GLU A 874 23.18 23.43 25.91
C GLU A 874 24.02 22.48 25.04
N SER A 875 23.90 22.47 23.71
CA SER A 875 24.84 21.72 22.84
C SER A 875 25.38 22.57 21.69
N ASP A 876 26.70 22.53 21.46
CA ASP A 876 27.34 23.17 20.30
C ASP A 876 26.88 22.44 19.02
N VAL A 877 26.12 23.11 18.16
CA VAL A 877 25.57 22.55 16.90
C VAL A 877 26.62 21.88 16.02
N LEU A 878 27.87 22.36 16.07
CA LEU A 878 28.99 21.77 15.33
C LEU A 878 29.35 20.39 15.86
N GLU A 879 29.30 20.22 17.18
CA GLU A 879 29.55 18.94 17.85
C GLU A 879 28.39 17.97 17.65
N LEU A 880 27.15 18.48 17.70
CA LEU A 880 25.95 17.67 17.45
C LEU A 880 25.92 17.12 16.01
N MET A 881 26.20 17.97 15.02
CA MET A 881 26.27 17.56 13.61
C MET A 881 27.38 16.54 13.38
N LYS A 882 28.53 16.69 14.04
CA LYS A 882 29.61 15.72 13.99
C LYS A 882 29.18 14.37 14.56
N GLN A 883 28.61 14.34 15.77
CA GLN A 883 28.13 13.12 16.41
C GLN A 883 27.07 12.41 15.58
N TRP A 884 26.17 13.18 14.96
CA TRP A 884 25.17 12.67 14.04
C TRP A 884 25.83 11.99 12.83
N LEU A 885 26.73 12.68 12.11
CA LEU A 885 27.39 12.11 10.93
C LEU A 885 28.32 10.92 11.21
N GLU A 886 28.87 10.83 12.42
CA GLU A 886 29.75 9.72 12.84
C GLU A 886 28.97 8.47 13.28
N ALA A 887 27.66 8.55 13.50
CA ALA A 887 26.89 7.41 13.98
C ALA A 887 26.79 6.28 12.94
N GLU A 888 26.93 5.02 13.40
CA GLU A 888 27.11 3.83 12.54
C GLU A 888 25.91 3.46 11.65
N HIS A 889 24.75 4.11 11.83
CA HIS A 889 23.50 3.80 11.14
C HIS A 889 23.19 4.73 9.95
N HIS A 890 24.08 5.66 9.61
CA HIS A 890 23.88 6.55 8.47
C HIS A 890 24.46 5.98 7.17
N LYS A 891 23.81 6.32 6.05
CA LYS A 891 24.28 6.03 4.69
C LYS A 891 25.58 6.79 4.38
N PRO A 892 26.36 6.36 3.36
CA PRO A 892 27.53 7.08 2.93
C PRO A 892 27.21 8.56 2.63
N TRP A 893 28.12 9.45 3.01
CA TRP A 893 27.91 10.88 2.82
C TRP A 893 29.17 11.61 2.37
N LEU A 894 28.98 12.70 1.65
CA LEU A 894 30.01 13.66 1.25
C LEU A 894 29.67 15.04 1.82
N MET A 895 30.62 15.65 2.52
CA MET A 895 30.51 17.04 2.97
C MET A 895 31.51 17.93 2.23
N VAL A 896 31.00 18.95 1.55
CA VAL A 896 31.79 20.01 0.94
C VAL A 896 31.93 21.16 1.94
N ILE A 897 33.17 21.55 2.23
CA ILE A 897 33.49 22.67 3.10
C ILE A 897 34.11 23.76 2.22
N ASP A 898 33.29 24.73 1.86
CA ASP A 898 33.64 25.76 0.90
C ASP A 898 34.28 26.99 1.58
N ASN A 899 35.34 27.52 0.95
CA ASN A 899 36.01 28.77 1.29
C ASN A 899 36.76 28.78 2.64
N VAL A 900 37.48 27.70 2.95
CA VAL A 900 38.34 27.56 4.16
C VAL A 900 39.67 28.31 3.96
N ASP A 901 39.66 29.63 4.02
CA ASP A 901 40.85 30.44 3.69
C ASP A 901 41.74 30.80 4.89
N ASP A 902 41.18 30.82 6.10
CA ASP A 902 41.87 31.20 7.34
C ASP A 902 42.48 29.98 8.05
N LEU A 903 43.82 29.96 8.12
CA LEU A 903 44.57 28.85 8.72
C LEU A 903 44.44 28.80 10.24
N ASP A 904 44.45 29.96 10.90
CA ASP A 904 44.44 30.04 12.37
C ASP A 904 43.02 29.77 12.90
N LEU A 905 41.99 30.24 12.20
CA LEU A 905 40.61 29.90 12.49
C LEU A 905 40.35 28.39 12.39
N PHE A 906 40.90 27.73 11.36
CA PHE A 906 40.58 26.33 11.12
C PHE A 906 41.48 25.36 11.90
N TYR A 907 42.77 25.69 12.09
CA TYR A 907 43.77 24.80 12.69
C TYR A 907 44.55 25.38 13.88
N GLY A 908 44.20 26.56 14.36
CA GLY A 908 44.77 27.18 15.57
C GLY A 908 44.35 26.48 16.86
N THR A 909 44.76 27.03 18.01
CA THR A 909 44.36 26.52 19.33
C THR A 909 42.86 26.73 19.54
N GLY A 910 42.10 25.66 19.35
CA GLY A 910 40.65 25.71 19.31
C GLY A 910 40.05 25.90 17.90
N GLY A 911 40.79 25.58 16.85
CA GLY A 911 40.31 25.72 15.48
C GLY A 911 39.10 24.83 15.14
N LEU A 912 38.38 25.19 14.08
CA LEU A 912 37.15 24.53 13.63
C LEU A 912 37.36 23.11 13.09
N SER A 913 38.60 22.71 12.76
CA SER A 913 38.90 21.38 12.22
C SER A 913 38.53 20.23 13.16
N ARG A 914 38.39 20.50 14.46
CA ARG A 914 38.00 19.49 15.47
C ARG A 914 36.56 19.00 15.34
N TYR A 915 35.70 19.80 14.69
CA TYR A 915 34.30 19.50 14.44
C TYR A 915 34.08 18.78 13.10
N LEU A 916 35.16 18.48 12.36
CA LEU A 916 35.04 17.69 11.14
C LEU A 916 34.80 16.23 11.50
N PRO A 917 33.78 15.58 10.91
CA PRO A 917 33.53 14.18 11.15
C PRO A 917 34.64 13.30 10.56
N ALA A 918 34.99 12.23 11.27
CA ALA A 918 35.99 11.25 10.88
C ALA A 918 35.47 9.82 11.11
N CYS A 919 34.66 9.33 10.16
CA CYS A 919 34.01 8.01 10.22
C CYS A 919 34.13 7.23 8.90
N ALA A 920 33.82 5.93 8.95
CA ALA A 920 34.00 4.98 7.85
C ALA A 920 33.15 5.29 6.59
N GLN A 921 32.05 6.00 6.81
CA GLN A 921 31.00 6.32 5.85
C GLN A 921 31.11 7.74 5.29
N GLY A 922 32.04 8.54 5.80
CA GLY A 922 32.14 9.98 5.52
C GLY A 922 33.30 10.37 4.60
N LYS A 923 33.02 11.27 3.66
CA LYS A 923 34.03 11.88 2.77
C LYS A 923 34.00 13.39 2.87
N LEU A 924 35.16 14.03 2.77
CA LEU A 924 35.31 15.49 2.88
C LEU A 924 35.95 16.10 1.64
N LEU A 925 35.36 17.17 1.11
CA LEU A 925 35.92 17.99 0.04
C LEU A 925 36.09 19.43 0.52
N ILE A 926 37.32 19.93 0.58
CA ILE A 926 37.62 21.30 1.02
C ILE A 926 37.96 22.19 -0.16
N THR A 927 37.43 23.41 -0.22
CA THR A 927 37.91 24.45 -1.12
C THR A 927 38.64 25.56 -0.36
N THR A 928 39.80 26.00 -0.85
CA THR A 928 40.61 27.03 -0.17
C THR A 928 41.52 27.81 -1.13
N ARG A 929 41.82 29.06 -0.78
CA ARG A 929 42.83 29.93 -1.39
C ARG A 929 44.16 29.90 -0.64
N ASN A 930 44.22 29.19 0.49
CA ASN A 930 45.38 29.09 1.35
C ASN A 930 46.05 27.73 1.20
N ARG A 931 47.30 27.74 0.72
CA ARG A 931 48.04 26.50 0.44
C ARG A 931 48.30 25.70 1.71
N GLN A 932 48.53 26.40 2.83
CA GLN A 932 48.83 25.75 4.10
C GLN A 932 47.60 25.01 4.64
N VAL A 933 46.37 25.53 4.42
CA VAL A 933 45.13 24.83 4.76
C VAL A 933 45.01 23.53 3.97
N ALA A 934 45.17 23.58 2.64
CA ALA A 934 45.05 22.38 1.79
C ALA A 934 46.10 21.30 2.14
N VAL A 935 47.35 21.71 2.38
CA VAL A 935 48.44 20.80 2.76
C VAL A 935 48.16 20.17 4.13
N ARG A 936 47.68 20.95 5.09
CA ARG A 936 47.39 20.49 6.45
C ARG A 936 46.19 19.56 6.50
N ALA A 937 45.12 19.86 5.75
CA ALA A 937 43.92 19.03 5.65
C ALA A 937 44.22 17.63 5.10
N THR A 938 45.00 17.58 4.04
CA THR A 938 45.32 16.35 3.30
C THR A 938 46.53 15.61 3.86
N LYS A 939 47.14 16.10 4.96
CA LYS A 939 48.42 15.61 5.50
C LYS A 939 49.52 15.51 4.41
N GLY A 940 49.47 16.41 3.43
CA GLY A 940 50.37 16.45 2.27
C GLY A 940 50.08 15.46 1.14
N ARG A 941 49.01 14.65 1.21
CA ARG A 941 48.62 13.65 0.19
C ARG A 941 47.18 13.90 -0.29
N GLY A 942 46.99 14.27 -1.56
CA GLY A 942 45.63 14.47 -2.13
C GLY A 942 45.12 15.92 -2.10
N PHE A 943 46.00 16.91 -2.27
CA PHE A 943 45.56 18.27 -2.61
C PHE A 943 45.79 18.51 -4.11
N ILE A 944 44.76 19.00 -4.78
CA ILE A 944 44.80 19.32 -6.21
C ILE A 944 45.18 20.79 -6.33
N LYS A 945 46.38 21.06 -6.84
CA LYS A 945 46.87 22.43 -7.05
C LYS A 945 46.29 23.00 -8.33
N TYR A 946 45.49 24.04 -8.19
CA TYR A 946 44.99 24.84 -9.30
C TYR A 946 45.94 26.02 -9.55
N CYS A 947 46.73 25.92 -10.63
CA CYS A 947 47.36 27.06 -11.29
C CYS A 947 46.79 27.12 -12.71
N ILE A 948 46.48 28.34 -13.18
CA ILE A 948 46.36 28.57 -14.63
C ILE A 948 47.74 28.35 -15.24
#